data_AF-A0A7S0KLS8-F1
#
_entry.id   AF-A0A7S0KLS8-F1
#
_cell.length_a   1.000
_cell.length_b   1.000
_cell.length_c   1.000
_cell.angle_alpha   90.00
_cell.angle_beta   90.00
_cell.angle_gamma   90.00
#
_symmetry.space_group_name_H-M   'P 1'
#
loop_
_entity.id
_entity.type
_entity.pdbx_description
1 polymer ?
#
loop_
_entity_poly.entity_id
_entity_poly.type
_entity_poly.pdbx_seq_one_letter_code
_entity_poly.pdbx_strand_id
1 'polypeptide(L)'
;LASPAGTTAPASSSSPRRARPPTRRVAPSSSRGMISTPSGGPRTWDGSTPPVITSDEPGSWAHDTVSRRLREDILARVFRDNADVLASGTIAEANLRALDAELAAAATSVITRVPPDGGPDVDTWTQLCEPHLGKTWLEAPWLFAEFYFYRRILAAIGYFDPASPAFGRDPFARDKRAGLDAGMGAATQLARRANAFAEKRQSGSAATAEEVRLFLMVALWGNRMDLSIWPEDGGNEGGGTKGERAANAFADALSSGEKYLLSDDSQAAARLLLGAEGPADKRQTAGGTKKNKNVSVVVDNAGFELTCDLALADALIAGGCASGVTLRVKAHPTFVSDATVKDAIDTIDAMASSADADVAAMGARWRQHLSSGAWVLVPDFAWCQPQPFWSLPEGVVTELRSSRLVIVKGDANYRRLLGDARWDLATPFEDVTCCFPAPLLALRTLKAELGCGIPREKASKAAEKRPGDWMTSGTFGCAQLNAAPAGQHAVASLATSLPPDASFAGGGRQGKGKGEGGGEGSSLLILTERERLDLAKTLVALANASRELARTLRSAPARSSVTLGSTAGGTRNATGDDQRKLDVVADDIFATHLASCGGTRWYSSEEREAPLELDAGGTMAVCCDPLDGSRNIDCNIPVGSIFGVYR
;
A
#
# COMPACT_ATOMS: atom_id res chain seq x y z
N LEU A 1 35.57 -45.68 -45.01
CA LEU A 1 35.78 -46.16 -46.39
C LEU A 1 36.12 -44.95 -47.25
N ALA A 2 37.31 -44.99 -47.88
CA ALA A 2 37.91 -44.09 -48.87
C ALA A 2 38.41 -42.68 -48.45
N SER A 3 39.75 -42.58 -48.31
CA SER A 3 40.63 -41.42 -48.55
C SER A 3 40.81 -41.14 -50.07
N PRO A 4 41.80 -40.34 -50.60
CA PRO A 4 42.73 -39.37 -50.00
C PRO A 4 42.95 -38.06 -50.83
N ALA A 5 43.90 -37.26 -50.32
CA ALA A 5 44.49 -36.01 -50.79
C ALA A 5 45.29 -36.04 -52.11
N GLY A 6 45.61 -34.84 -52.61
CA GLY A 6 46.67 -34.58 -53.59
C GLY A 6 47.17 -33.12 -53.52
N THR A 7 48.40 -32.93 -53.04
CA THR A 7 49.20 -31.69 -52.99
C THR A 7 50.06 -31.53 -54.26
N THR A 8 50.18 -30.31 -54.80
CA THR A 8 51.43 -29.78 -55.42
C THR A 8 51.40 -28.24 -55.52
N ALA A 9 52.52 -27.60 -55.13
CA ALA A 9 52.91 -26.20 -55.39
C ALA A 9 53.70 -26.13 -56.74
N PRO A 10 54.33 -25.03 -57.23
CA PRO A 10 54.68 -23.74 -56.58
C PRO A 10 54.69 -22.43 -57.45
N ALA A 11 55.10 -21.33 -56.79
CA ALA A 11 55.95 -20.20 -57.25
C ALA A 11 55.40 -18.89 -57.91
N SER A 12 55.61 -17.78 -57.17
CA SER A 12 56.38 -16.55 -57.54
C SER A 12 55.71 -15.16 -57.73
N SER A 13 56.29 -14.18 -57.00
CA SER A 13 56.60 -12.76 -57.36
C SER A 13 55.69 -11.55 -56.99
N SER A 14 56.17 -10.77 -55.99
CA SER A 14 56.39 -9.29 -55.88
C SER A 14 55.30 -8.19 -56.12
N SER A 15 54.85 -7.55 -55.02
CA SER A 15 54.90 -6.10 -54.57
C SER A 15 54.77 -4.88 -55.55
N PRO A 16 54.61 -3.59 -55.09
CA PRO A 16 53.67 -2.94 -54.12
C PRO A 16 53.25 -1.44 -54.45
N ARG A 17 52.55 -0.73 -53.51
CA ARG A 17 52.47 0.76 -53.26
C ARG A 17 51.55 1.63 -54.17
N ARG A 18 50.98 2.83 -53.84
CA ARG A 18 50.94 3.86 -52.74
C ARG A 18 49.77 4.85 -53.16
N ALA A 19 48.89 5.45 -52.32
CA ALA A 19 49.00 6.64 -51.45
C ALA A 19 47.91 7.74 -51.72
N ARG A 20 47.28 8.22 -50.63
CA ARG A 20 46.57 9.53 -50.36
C ARG A 20 45.26 9.86 -51.10
N PRO A 21 44.30 10.50 -50.39
CA PRO A 21 44.22 11.98 -50.37
C PRO A 21 43.86 12.63 -48.99
N PRO A 22 43.90 13.97 -48.89
CA PRO A 22 43.80 14.76 -47.65
C PRO A 22 42.43 15.44 -47.41
N THR A 23 42.25 15.81 -46.14
CA THR A 23 41.39 16.82 -45.49
C THR A 23 40.54 17.81 -46.31
N ARG A 24 39.27 17.99 -45.89
CA ARG A 24 38.69 19.32 -45.57
C ARG A 24 37.54 19.23 -44.55
N ARG A 25 37.53 20.18 -43.61
CA ARG A 25 36.65 20.37 -42.44
C ARG A 25 35.58 21.45 -42.72
N VAL A 26 34.67 21.62 -41.73
CA VAL A 26 33.69 22.71 -41.43
C VAL A 26 32.22 22.34 -41.81
N ALA A 27 31.36 21.76 -40.94
CA ALA A 27 30.68 22.19 -39.68
C ALA A 27 29.31 22.89 -39.91
N PRO A 28 28.33 22.96 -38.95
CA PRO A 28 27.93 22.06 -37.84
C PRO A 28 26.38 21.93 -37.57
N SER A 29 26.02 21.04 -36.61
CA SER A 29 24.85 21.02 -35.66
C SER A 29 23.41 20.96 -36.22
N SER A 30 22.45 20.20 -35.69
CA SER A 30 22.01 19.81 -34.33
C SER A 30 20.98 18.66 -34.49
N SER A 31 20.58 17.78 -33.57
CA SER A 31 20.79 17.52 -32.15
C SER A 31 20.43 16.04 -31.93
N ARG A 32 21.34 15.24 -31.35
CA ARG A 32 21.01 13.90 -30.83
C ARG A 32 20.28 14.08 -29.50
N GLY A 33 19.03 13.64 -29.42
CA GLY A 33 18.30 13.54 -28.15
C GLY A 33 18.98 12.51 -27.26
N MET A 34 19.53 12.98 -26.15
CA MET A 34 20.06 12.17 -25.06
C MET A 34 18.90 11.43 -24.39
N ILE A 35 19.06 10.12 -24.22
CA ILE A 35 18.30 9.33 -23.24
C ILE A 35 18.62 9.94 -21.88
N SER A 36 17.63 10.60 -21.27
CA SER A 36 17.72 11.12 -19.91
C SER A 36 17.79 9.94 -18.95
N THR A 37 18.98 9.72 -18.39
CA THR A 37 19.10 9.01 -17.11
C THR A 37 18.45 9.88 -16.04
N PRO A 38 17.58 9.35 -15.17
CA PRO A 38 17.09 10.12 -14.04
C PRO A 38 18.27 10.36 -13.11
N SER A 39 18.67 11.62 -13.00
CA SER A 39 19.61 12.12 -12.00
C SER A 39 19.16 11.64 -10.63
N GLY A 40 20.09 11.02 -9.88
CA GLY A 40 19.84 10.51 -8.54
C GLY A 40 19.14 11.55 -7.67
N GLY A 41 17.91 11.23 -7.27
CA GLY A 41 17.17 11.98 -6.28
C GLY A 41 17.87 11.96 -4.91
N PRO A 42 17.40 12.80 -3.96
CA PRO A 42 17.96 12.86 -2.62
C PRO A 42 17.97 11.46 -1.97
N ARG A 43 19.08 11.13 -1.29
CA ARG A 43 19.33 9.78 -0.73
C ARG A 43 18.50 9.45 0.52
N THR A 44 17.61 10.34 0.93
CA THR A 44 16.71 10.18 2.09
C THR A 44 15.38 10.85 1.79
N TRP A 45 14.29 10.17 2.11
CA TRP A 45 12.93 10.67 1.91
C TRP A 45 12.63 11.86 2.83
N ASP A 46 12.02 12.93 2.29
CA ASP A 46 11.69 14.18 3.00
C ASP A 46 10.31 14.15 3.70
N GLY A 47 9.58 13.03 3.59
CA GLY A 47 8.26 12.88 4.18
C GLY A 47 7.11 13.48 3.38
N SER A 48 7.33 13.94 2.13
CA SER A 48 6.26 14.36 1.21
C SER A 48 5.46 13.13 0.70
N THR A 49 4.80 13.16 -0.45
CA THR A 49 4.33 11.94 -1.14
C THR A 49 4.78 12.09 -2.59
N PRO A 50 5.42 11.09 -3.21
CA PRO A 50 5.87 11.24 -4.59
C PRO A 50 4.69 11.48 -5.53
N PRO A 51 4.93 11.94 -6.77
CA PRO A 51 3.87 12.10 -7.76
C PRO A 51 3.06 10.81 -7.92
N VAL A 52 1.74 10.98 -7.93
CA VAL A 52 0.77 9.91 -8.19
C VAL A 52 0.89 9.44 -9.64
N ILE A 53 0.70 8.14 -9.88
CA ILE A 53 0.75 7.56 -11.21
C ILE A 53 -0.53 7.93 -11.97
N THR A 54 -0.34 8.45 -13.17
CA THR A 54 -1.35 8.73 -14.19
C THR A 54 -1.15 7.78 -15.38
N SER A 55 -2.08 7.81 -16.34
CA SER A 55 -2.09 6.94 -17.52
C SER A 55 -1.68 7.68 -18.81
N ASP A 56 -1.04 8.84 -18.69
CA ASP A 56 -0.64 9.73 -19.78
C ASP A 56 0.72 9.36 -20.41
N GLU A 57 1.49 8.46 -19.80
CA GLU A 57 2.80 8.01 -20.28
C GLU A 57 2.67 6.80 -21.23
N PRO A 58 2.81 6.95 -22.56
CA PRO A 58 2.65 5.84 -23.49
C PRO A 58 3.69 4.75 -23.27
N GLY A 59 3.26 3.49 -23.33
CA GLY A 59 4.11 2.33 -23.08
C GLY A 59 4.20 1.91 -21.61
N SER A 60 3.72 2.74 -20.68
CA SER A 60 3.52 2.32 -19.29
C SER A 60 2.36 1.34 -19.15
N TRP A 61 2.37 0.56 -18.08
CA TRP A 61 1.28 -0.35 -17.75
C TRP A 61 -0.01 0.39 -17.38
N ALA A 62 0.11 1.56 -16.74
CA ALA A 62 -1.02 2.43 -16.42
C ALA A 62 -1.71 2.94 -17.70
N HIS A 63 -0.92 3.32 -18.70
CA HIS A 63 -1.44 3.74 -20.00
C HIS A 63 -2.16 2.61 -20.72
N ASP A 64 -1.50 1.44 -20.90
CA ASP A 64 -2.14 0.29 -21.57
C ASP A 64 -3.41 -0.17 -20.84
N THR A 65 -3.43 -0.06 -19.51
CA THR A 65 -4.61 -0.40 -18.72
C THR A 65 -5.80 0.48 -19.09
N VAL A 66 -5.64 1.81 -19.05
CA VAL A 66 -6.75 2.74 -19.30
C VAL A 66 -7.08 2.90 -20.79
N SER A 67 -6.08 2.96 -21.67
CA SER A 67 -6.30 3.18 -23.10
C SER A 67 -6.82 1.96 -23.85
N ARG A 68 -6.61 0.75 -23.29
CA ARG A 68 -6.96 -0.51 -23.96
C ARG A 68 -7.68 -1.50 -23.06
N ARG A 69 -7.04 -1.97 -21.97
CA ARG A 69 -7.53 -3.14 -21.20
C ARG A 69 -8.90 -2.96 -20.56
N LEU A 70 -9.19 -1.77 -20.02
CA LEU A 70 -10.51 -1.48 -19.44
C LEU A 70 -11.62 -1.72 -20.47
N ARG A 71 -11.44 -1.27 -21.70
CA ARG A 71 -12.42 -1.38 -22.78
C ARG A 71 -12.40 -2.75 -23.46
N GLU A 72 -11.26 -3.11 -24.04
CA GLU A 72 -11.12 -4.25 -24.94
C GLU A 72 -11.12 -5.58 -24.21
N ASP A 73 -10.61 -5.62 -22.98
CA ASP A 73 -10.55 -6.86 -22.20
C ASP A 73 -11.70 -6.93 -21.20
N ILE A 74 -11.91 -5.91 -20.36
CA ILE A 74 -12.87 -6.01 -19.25
C ILE A 74 -14.29 -5.70 -19.69
N LEU A 75 -14.54 -4.54 -20.30
CA LEU A 75 -15.89 -4.16 -20.72
C LEU A 75 -16.45 -5.09 -21.81
N ALA A 76 -15.60 -5.52 -22.76
CA ALA A 76 -15.99 -6.53 -23.75
C ALA A 76 -16.46 -7.85 -23.12
N ARG A 77 -15.84 -8.29 -22.01
CA ARG A 77 -16.31 -9.45 -21.23
C ARG A 77 -17.66 -9.19 -20.59
N VAL A 78 -17.88 -8.01 -20.01
CA VAL A 78 -19.17 -7.63 -19.41
C VAL A 78 -20.30 -7.75 -20.43
N PHE A 79 -20.12 -7.25 -21.65
CA PHE A 79 -21.10 -7.42 -22.73
C PHE A 79 -21.39 -8.89 -23.04
N ARG A 80 -20.35 -9.71 -23.17
CA ARG A 80 -20.49 -11.13 -23.53
C ARG A 80 -21.18 -11.93 -22.43
N ASP A 81 -20.79 -11.75 -21.17
CA ASP A 81 -21.21 -12.61 -20.08
C ASP A 81 -22.53 -12.19 -19.42
N ASN A 82 -23.08 -11.03 -19.81
CA ASN A 82 -24.36 -10.51 -19.34
C ASN A 82 -25.34 -10.25 -20.51
N ALA A 83 -25.18 -10.97 -21.63
CA ALA A 83 -25.98 -10.78 -22.84
C ALA A 83 -27.50 -10.96 -22.62
N ASP A 84 -27.91 -11.69 -21.58
CA ASP A 84 -29.31 -11.90 -21.21
C ASP A 84 -29.97 -10.65 -20.61
N VAL A 85 -29.23 -9.80 -19.89
CA VAL A 85 -29.73 -8.51 -19.35
C VAL A 85 -29.33 -7.32 -20.20
N LEU A 86 -28.38 -7.49 -21.12
CA LEU A 86 -27.93 -6.49 -22.09
C LEU A 86 -28.54 -6.72 -23.47
N ALA A 87 -29.77 -7.26 -23.52
CA ALA A 87 -30.47 -7.47 -24.77
C ALA A 87 -30.66 -6.17 -25.55
N SER A 88 -30.74 -6.30 -26.88
CA SER A 88 -30.76 -5.13 -27.77
C SER A 88 -31.93 -4.19 -27.47
N GLY A 89 -31.64 -2.91 -27.27
CA GLY A 89 -32.64 -1.86 -27.01
C GLY A 89 -32.96 -1.64 -25.53
N THR A 90 -32.26 -2.32 -24.62
CA THR A 90 -32.36 -2.05 -23.18
C THR A 90 -31.59 -0.78 -22.79
N ILE A 91 -32.02 -0.11 -21.71
CA ILE A 91 -31.31 1.05 -21.16
C ILE A 91 -29.89 0.66 -20.71
N ALA A 92 -29.73 -0.52 -20.11
CA ALA A 92 -28.44 -1.03 -19.67
C ALA A 92 -27.45 -1.21 -20.83
N GLU A 93 -27.90 -1.80 -21.96
CA GLU A 93 -27.08 -1.92 -23.17
C GLU A 93 -26.67 -0.53 -23.70
N ALA A 94 -27.62 0.41 -23.80
CA ALA A 94 -27.36 1.76 -24.29
C ALA A 94 -26.32 2.49 -23.42
N ASN A 95 -26.45 2.40 -22.09
CA ASN A 95 -25.52 3.01 -21.14
C ASN A 95 -24.11 2.41 -21.23
N LEU A 96 -23.97 1.08 -21.33
CA LEU A 96 -22.66 0.45 -21.49
C LEU A 96 -22.02 0.77 -22.84
N ARG A 97 -22.81 0.90 -23.93
CA ARG A 97 -22.29 1.33 -25.23
C ARG A 97 -21.80 2.77 -25.20
N ALA A 98 -22.48 3.65 -24.45
CA ALA A 98 -22.00 5.01 -24.21
C ALA A 98 -20.66 5.01 -23.45
N LEU A 99 -20.52 4.17 -22.42
CA LEU A 99 -19.24 3.98 -21.72
C LEU A 99 -18.14 3.40 -22.63
N ASP A 100 -18.47 2.44 -23.51
CA ASP A 100 -17.53 1.91 -24.51
C ASP A 100 -17.00 3.02 -25.43
N ALA A 101 -17.90 3.86 -25.95
CA ALA A 101 -17.54 4.99 -26.81
C ALA A 101 -16.69 6.04 -26.07
N GLU A 102 -17.00 6.28 -24.79
CA GLU A 102 -16.22 7.16 -23.92
C GLU A 102 -14.79 6.64 -23.75
N LEU A 103 -14.61 5.35 -23.46
CA LEU A 103 -13.29 4.72 -23.29
C LEU A 103 -12.53 4.60 -24.62
N ALA A 104 -13.22 4.40 -25.74
CA ALA A 104 -12.60 4.44 -27.06
C ALA A 104 -11.96 5.80 -27.35
N ALA A 105 -12.48 6.86 -26.72
CA ALA A 105 -11.98 8.21 -26.76
C ALA A 105 -11.24 8.61 -25.47
N ALA A 106 -10.68 7.69 -24.68
CA ALA A 106 -10.08 7.95 -23.36
C ALA A 106 -9.07 9.12 -23.30
N ALA A 107 -8.40 9.43 -24.41
CA ALA A 107 -7.46 10.55 -24.52
C ALA A 107 -8.13 11.93 -24.67
N THR A 108 -9.45 12.00 -24.92
CA THR A 108 -10.20 13.24 -25.15
C THR A 108 -11.53 13.29 -24.40
N SER A 109 -12.14 12.16 -24.08
CA SER A 109 -13.28 12.07 -23.19
C SER A 109 -12.86 12.37 -21.75
N VAL A 110 -13.75 13.03 -21.01
CA VAL A 110 -13.43 13.59 -19.69
C VAL A 110 -14.19 12.88 -18.58
N ILE A 111 -13.59 12.83 -17.40
CA ILE A 111 -14.23 12.37 -16.18
C ILE A 111 -15.44 13.24 -15.88
N THR A 112 -16.56 12.57 -15.65
CA THR A 112 -17.84 13.18 -15.24
C THR A 112 -18.29 12.60 -13.90
N ARG A 113 -19.30 13.20 -13.28
CA ARG A 113 -19.92 12.59 -12.09
C ARG A 113 -20.58 11.27 -12.46
N VAL A 114 -20.53 10.31 -11.54
CA VAL A 114 -21.33 9.08 -11.67
C VAL A 114 -22.82 9.50 -11.70
N PRO A 115 -23.61 9.04 -12.69
CA PRO A 115 -25.04 9.36 -12.72
C PRO A 115 -25.74 8.88 -11.45
N PRO A 116 -26.74 9.61 -10.93
CA PRO A 116 -27.55 9.13 -9.82
C PRO A 116 -28.21 7.78 -10.18
N ASP A 117 -27.89 6.74 -9.43
CA ASP A 117 -28.34 5.36 -9.69
C ASP A 117 -28.95 4.68 -8.46
N GLY A 118 -29.16 5.44 -7.37
CA GLY A 118 -29.65 4.92 -6.10
C GLY A 118 -28.59 4.27 -5.21
N GLY A 119 -27.32 4.24 -5.64
CA GLY A 119 -26.22 3.69 -4.85
C GLY A 119 -25.96 4.47 -3.56
N PRO A 120 -25.77 3.81 -2.40
CA PRO A 120 -25.47 4.49 -1.13
C PRO A 120 -24.16 5.28 -1.13
N ASP A 121 -23.28 5.03 -2.10
CA ASP A 121 -21.97 5.64 -2.24
C ASP A 121 -21.93 6.81 -3.24
N VAL A 122 -23.07 7.18 -3.85
CA VAL A 122 -23.10 8.20 -4.93
C VAL A 122 -22.61 9.57 -4.47
N ASP A 123 -22.90 9.96 -3.23
CA ASP A 123 -22.43 11.21 -2.65
C ASP A 123 -20.91 11.18 -2.42
N THR A 124 -20.38 10.02 -2.01
CA THR A 124 -18.93 9.83 -1.86
C THR A 124 -18.25 9.90 -3.21
N TRP A 125 -18.82 9.24 -4.23
CA TRP A 125 -18.32 9.32 -5.61
C TRP A 125 -18.41 10.73 -6.20
N THR A 126 -19.43 11.50 -5.85
CA THR A 126 -19.53 12.91 -6.25
C THR A 126 -18.33 13.70 -5.73
N GLN A 127 -17.96 13.52 -4.46
CA GLN A 127 -16.78 14.16 -3.86
C GLN A 127 -15.47 13.66 -4.48
N LEU A 128 -15.37 12.35 -4.74
CA LEU A 128 -14.17 11.75 -5.35
C LEU A 128 -13.96 12.20 -6.81
N CYS A 129 -15.02 12.42 -7.56
CA CYS A 129 -14.94 12.92 -8.94
C CYS A 129 -14.54 14.40 -9.02
N GLU A 130 -14.88 15.21 -8.00
CA GLU A 130 -14.74 16.68 -8.05
C GLU A 130 -13.33 17.17 -8.46
N PRO A 131 -12.21 16.65 -7.92
CA PRO A 131 -10.86 17.09 -8.29
C PRO A 131 -10.43 16.64 -9.70
N HIS A 132 -11.24 15.81 -10.36
CA HIS A 132 -10.93 15.16 -11.62
C HIS A 132 -11.88 15.56 -12.74
N LEU A 133 -12.94 16.33 -12.46
CA LEU A 133 -13.88 16.80 -13.48
C LEU A 133 -13.14 17.58 -14.58
N GLY A 134 -13.43 17.23 -15.83
CA GLY A 134 -12.82 17.85 -17.01
C GLY A 134 -11.42 17.32 -17.36
N LYS A 135 -10.78 16.51 -16.52
CA LYS A 135 -9.58 15.75 -16.90
C LYS A 135 -9.98 14.60 -17.79
N THR A 136 -9.12 14.22 -18.72
CA THR A 136 -9.29 12.99 -19.50
C THR A 136 -9.09 11.75 -18.65
N TRP A 137 -9.50 10.58 -19.17
CA TRP A 137 -9.24 9.31 -18.50
C TRP A 137 -7.75 9.03 -18.32
N LEU A 138 -6.89 9.53 -19.23
CA LEU A 138 -5.45 9.35 -19.14
C LEU A 138 -4.77 10.31 -18.13
N GLU A 139 -5.31 11.52 -17.96
CA GLU A 139 -4.78 12.53 -17.03
C GLU A 139 -5.22 12.32 -15.58
N ALA A 140 -6.33 11.60 -15.35
CA ALA A 140 -6.77 11.26 -14.01
C ALA A 140 -5.78 10.27 -13.35
N PRO A 141 -5.65 10.27 -12.01
CA PRO A 141 -4.86 9.25 -11.32
C PRO A 141 -5.29 7.84 -11.72
N TRP A 142 -4.33 6.98 -12.00
CA TRP A 142 -4.59 5.66 -12.59
C TRP A 142 -5.53 4.82 -11.73
N LEU A 143 -5.25 4.71 -10.41
CA LEU A 143 -6.13 4.00 -9.48
C LEU A 143 -7.54 4.58 -9.44
N PHE A 144 -7.69 5.92 -9.47
CA PHE A 144 -9.00 6.55 -9.54
C PHE A 144 -9.74 6.14 -10.82
N ALA A 145 -9.09 6.20 -11.98
CA ALA A 145 -9.69 5.84 -13.27
C ALA A 145 -10.20 4.39 -13.29
N GLU A 146 -9.46 3.45 -12.69
CA GLU A 146 -9.90 2.06 -12.59
C GLU A 146 -11.12 1.88 -11.68
N PHE A 147 -11.10 2.42 -10.45
CA PHE A 147 -12.28 2.33 -9.57
C PHE A 147 -13.49 3.03 -10.19
N TYR A 148 -13.28 4.19 -10.83
CA TYR A 148 -14.32 4.95 -11.51
C TYR A 148 -14.93 4.14 -12.66
N PHE A 149 -14.11 3.44 -13.45
CA PHE A 149 -14.58 2.53 -14.49
C PHE A 149 -15.51 1.43 -13.93
N TYR A 150 -15.12 0.75 -12.86
CA TYR A 150 -15.97 -0.27 -12.24
C TYR A 150 -17.27 0.31 -11.69
N ARG A 151 -17.22 1.50 -11.06
CA ARG A 151 -18.43 2.17 -10.56
C ARG A 151 -19.36 2.60 -11.70
N ARG A 152 -18.80 3.04 -12.83
CA ARG A 152 -19.54 3.40 -14.06
C ARG A 152 -20.19 2.18 -14.71
N ILE A 153 -19.56 1.00 -14.68
CA ILE A 153 -20.20 -0.26 -15.10
C ILE A 153 -21.45 -0.52 -14.26
N LEU A 154 -21.33 -0.45 -12.93
CA LEU A 154 -22.46 -0.71 -12.02
C LEU A 154 -23.62 0.27 -12.22
N ALA A 155 -23.32 1.56 -12.41
CA ALA A 155 -24.32 2.56 -12.76
C ALA A 155 -24.98 2.24 -14.11
N ALA A 156 -24.19 1.88 -15.13
CA ALA A 156 -24.69 1.62 -16.48
C ALA A 156 -25.63 0.42 -16.53
N ILE A 157 -25.32 -0.67 -15.82
CA ILE A 157 -26.19 -1.86 -15.77
C ILE A 157 -27.40 -1.69 -14.84
N GLY A 158 -27.43 -0.64 -14.02
CA GLY A 158 -28.47 -0.43 -13.01
C GLY A 158 -28.34 -1.38 -11.81
N TYR A 159 -27.11 -1.64 -11.35
CA TYR A 159 -26.85 -2.52 -10.21
C TYR A 159 -27.55 -2.05 -8.92
N PHE A 160 -27.60 -0.73 -8.69
CA PHE A 160 -28.20 -0.13 -7.51
C PHE A 160 -29.66 0.32 -7.71
N ASP A 161 -30.20 0.19 -8.93
CA ASP A 161 -31.56 0.61 -9.25
C ASP A 161 -32.55 -0.56 -9.03
N PRO A 162 -33.46 -0.49 -8.03
CA PRO A 162 -34.43 -1.56 -7.78
C PRO A 162 -35.41 -1.81 -8.93
N ALA A 163 -35.55 -0.86 -9.87
CA ALA A 163 -36.36 -1.03 -11.07
C ALA A 163 -35.60 -1.75 -12.21
N SER A 164 -34.29 -1.89 -12.12
CA SER A 164 -33.47 -2.57 -13.13
C SER A 164 -33.62 -4.09 -13.06
N PRO A 165 -33.73 -4.80 -14.20
CA PRO A 165 -33.61 -6.26 -14.25
C PRO A 165 -32.26 -6.80 -13.75
N ALA A 166 -31.24 -5.94 -13.65
CA ALA A 166 -29.91 -6.28 -13.14
C ALA A 166 -29.66 -5.75 -11.71
N PHE A 167 -30.71 -5.37 -10.98
CA PHE A 167 -30.58 -4.96 -9.58
C PHE A 167 -29.85 -6.01 -8.74
N GLY A 168 -28.76 -5.62 -8.07
CA GLY A 168 -27.92 -6.50 -7.26
C GLY A 168 -27.15 -7.58 -8.03
N ARG A 169 -27.20 -7.59 -9.37
CA ARG A 169 -26.55 -8.61 -10.19
C ARG A 169 -25.08 -8.31 -10.38
N ASP A 170 -24.22 -9.23 -9.95
CA ASP A 170 -22.78 -9.13 -10.19
C ASP A 170 -22.43 -9.41 -11.68
N PRO A 171 -21.94 -8.40 -12.43
CA PRO A 171 -21.61 -8.58 -13.86
C PRO A 171 -20.39 -9.49 -14.09
N PHE A 172 -19.65 -9.84 -13.04
CA PHE A 172 -18.44 -10.67 -13.08
C PHE A 172 -18.64 -12.05 -12.43
N ALA A 173 -19.87 -12.38 -12.01
CA ALA A 173 -20.18 -13.64 -11.31
C ALA A 173 -19.70 -14.89 -12.08
N ARG A 174 -19.75 -14.87 -13.41
CA ARG A 174 -19.31 -15.99 -14.26
C ARG A 174 -17.82 -16.25 -14.13
N ASP A 175 -17.00 -15.20 -14.17
CA ASP A 175 -15.54 -15.31 -14.04
C ASP A 175 -15.17 -15.79 -12.63
N LYS A 176 -15.81 -15.24 -11.59
CA LYS A 176 -15.61 -15.66 -10.21
C LYS A 176 -15.97 -17.13 -9.98
N ARG A 177 -17.11 -17.58 -10.53
CA ARG A 177 -17.54 -18.98 -10.45
C ARG A 177 -16.57 -19.91 -11.18
N ALA A 178 -16.16 -19.54 -12.39
CA ALA A 178 -15.17 -20.30 -13.14
C ALA A 178 -13.83 -20.42 -12.40
N GLY A 179 -13.39 -19.33 -11.75
CA GLY A 179 -12.19 -19.31 -10.91
C GLY A 179 -12.31 -20.21 -9.68
N LEU A 180 -13.48 -20.24 -9.03
CA LEU A 180 -13.76 -21.17 -7.92
C LEU A 180 -13.74 -22.62 -8.40
N ASP A 181 -14.47 -22.93 -9.48
CA ASP A 181 -14.57 -24.29 -10.02
C ASP A 181 -13.20 -24.82 -10.47
N ALA A 182 -12.39 -24.00 -11.13
CA ALA A 182 -11.02 -24.35 -11.49
C ALA A 182 -10.12 -24.58 -10.27
N GLY A 183 -10.35 -23.85 -9.17
CA GLY A 183 -9.60 -23.96 -7.92
C GLY A 183 -9.92 -25.20 -7.08
N MET A 184 -11.08 -25.85 -7.30
CA MET A 184 -11.54 -26.95 -6.45
C MET A 184 -10.56 -28.14 -6.43
N GLY A 185 -9.86 -28.41 -7.53
CA GLY A 185 -8.86 -29.49 -7.59
C GLY A 185 -7.67 -29.25 -6.65
N ALA A 186 -7.17 -28.01 -6.57
CA ALA A 186 -6.09 -27.67 -5.65
C ALA A 186 -6.56 -27.55 -4.18
N ALA A 187 -7.86 -27.39 -3.94
CA ALA A 187 -8.42 -27.29 -2.59
C ALA A 187 -8.19 -28.57 -1.77
N THR A 188 -8.15 -29.76 -2.41
CA THR A 188 -7.94 -31.04 -1.69
C THR A 188 -6.63 -31.09 -0.91
N GLN A 189 -5.52 -30.66 -1.52
CA GLN A 189 -4.21 -30.71 -0.84
C GLN A 189 -4.14 -29.68 0.29
N LEU A 190 -4.69 -28.49 0.05
CA LEU A 190 -4.83 -27.45 1.07
C LEU A 190 -5.69 -27.94 2.25
N ALA A 191 -6.80 -28.62 1.97
CA ALA A 191 -7.73 -29.13 2.97
C ALA A 191 -7.08 -30.18 3.87
N ARG A 192 -6.37 -31.16 3.29
CA ARG A 192 -5.58 -32.14 4.06
C ARG A 192 -4.61 -31.47 5.01
N ARG A 193 -3.92 -30.43 4.53
CA ARG A 193 -2.93 -29.70 5.34
C ARG A 193 -3.61 -28.91 6.46
N ALA A 194 -4.70 -28.21 6.17
CA ALA A 194 -5.48 -27.44 7.14
C ALA A 194 -6.08 -28.35 8.22
N ASN A 195 -6.65 -29.50 7.83
CA ASN A 195 -7.23 -30.48 8.74
C ASN A 195 -6.14 -31.08 9.66
N ALA A 196 -5.03 -31.56 9.09
CA ALA A 196 -3.91 -32.09 9.89
C ALA A 196 -3.33 -31.04 10.85
N PHE A 197 -3.26 -29.77 10.42
CA PHE A 197 -2.83 -28.67 11.27
C PHE A 197 -3.79 -28.48 12.45
N ALA A 198 -5.10 -28.46 12.20
CA ALA A 198 -6.14 -28.28 13.21
C ALA A 198 -6.21 -29.46 14.20
N GLU A 199 -6.15 -30.71 13.71
CA GLU A 199 -6.13 -31.93 14.54
C GLU A 199 -4.94 -31.93 15.51
N LYS A 200 -3.76 -31.53 15.04
CA LYS A 200 -2.56 -31.39 15.87
C LYS A 200 -2.73 -30.34 16.99
N ARG A 201 -3.57 -29.32 16.79
CA ARG A 201 -3.89 -28.34 17.85
C ARG A 201 -4.87 -28.88 18.86
N GLN A 202 -5.85 -29.66 18.40
CA GLN A 202 -6.80 -30.33 19.28
C GLN A 202 -6.13 -31.36 20.20
N SER A 203 -5.03 -31.98 19.76
CA SER A 203 -4.20 -32.87 20.58
C SER A 203 -3.23 -32.15 21.54
N GLY A 204 -3.27 -30.81 21.61
CA GLY A 204 -2.55 -30.00 22.59
C GLY A 204 -1.17 -29.48 22.15
N SER A 205 -0.77 -29.69 20.89
CA SER A 205 0.50 -29.16 20.38
C SER A 205 0.41 -27.66 20.04
N ALA A 206 1.35 -26.85 20.53
CA ALA A 206 1.41 -25.41 20.22
C ALA A 206 1.86 -25.14 18.77
N ALA A 207 1.23 -24.18 18.10
CA ALA A 207 1.56 -23.81 16.72
C ALA A 207 2.98 -23.22 16.63
N THR A 208 3.73 -23.60 15.60
CA THR A 208 5.05 -23.00 15.33
C THR A 208 4.95 -21.85 14.33
N ALA A 209 5.95 -20.96 14.32
CA ALA A 209 5.99 -19.84 13.39
C ALA A 209 6.06 -20.33 11.93
N GLU A 210 6.75 -21.43 11.68
CA GLU A 210 6.90 -22.05 10.36
C GLU A 210 5.56 -22.59 9.85
N GLU A 211 4.74 -23.19 10.72
CA GLU A 211 3.42 -23.69 10.37
C GLU A 211 2.47 -22.53 10.02
N VAL A 212 2.50 -21.43 10.78
CA VAL A 212 1.70 -20.23 10.47
C VAL A 212 2.21 -19.53 9.21
N ARG A 213 3.52 -19.41 9.05
CA ARG A 213 4.17 -18.84 7.86
C ARG A 213 3.75 -19.57 6.59
N LEU A 214 3.60 -20.90 6.64
CA LEU A 214 3.11 -21.68 5.51
C LEU A 214 1.78 -21.14 4.98
N PHE A 215 0.81 -20.88 5.85
CA PHE A 215 -0.50 -20.35 5.44
C PHE A 215 -0.41 -18.90 4.95
N LEU A 216 0.50 -18.07 5.49
CA LEU A 216 0.76 -16.74 4.93
C LEU A 216 1.30 -16.83 3.49
N MET A 217 2.20 -17.78 3.23
CA MET A 217 2.78 -18.00 1.91
C MET A 217 1.76 -18.60 0.92
N VAL A 218 0.86 -19.46 1.39
CA VAL A 218 -0.27 -19.97 0.61
C VAL A 218 -1.19 -18.83 0.20
N ALA A 219 -1.56 -17.94 1.14
CA ALA A 219 -2.37 -16.77 0.85
C ALA A 219 -1.69 -15.81 -0.12
N LEU A 220 -0.37 -15.60 -0.02
CA LEU A 220 0.39 -14.76 -0.95
C LEU A 220 0.36 -15.30 -2.39
N TRP A 221 0.60 -16.60 -2.56
CA TRP A 221 0.76 -17.22 -3.88
C TRP A 221 -0.52 -17.77 -4.49
N GLY A 222 -1.67 -17.72 -3.81
CA GLY A 222 -2.95 -18.28 -4.29
C GLY A 222 -3.30 -17.91 -5.74
N ASN A 223 -2.97 -16.69 -6.17
CA ASN A 223 -3.16 -16.19 -7.55
C ASN A 223 -2.26 -16.82 -8.63
N ARG A 224 -1.22 -17.54 -8.22
CA ARG A 224 -0.17 -18.08 -9.09
C ARG A 224 0.02 -19.57 -8.99
N MET A 225 -0.69 -20.22 -8.09
CA MET A 225 -0.57 -21.66 -7.90
C MET A 225 -1.25 -22.34 -9.09
N ASP A 226 -0.49 -22.46 -10.17
CA ASP A 226 -0.85 -23.28 -11.32
C ASP A 226 -1.15 -24.69 -10.80
N LEU A 227 -2.29 -25.24 -11.21
CA LEU A 227 -2.76 -26.57 -10.80
C LEU A 227 -1.70 -27.65 -11.10
N SER A 228 -0.77 -27.37 -12.03
CA SER A 228 0.37 -28.22 -12.40
C SER A 228 1.52 -28.27 -11.38
N ILE A 229 1.60 -27.32 -10.44
CA ILE A 229 2.66 -27.25 -9.41
C ILE A 229 2.40 -28.27 -8.29
N TRP A 230 1.19 -28.83 -8.23
CA TRP A 230 0.81 -29.85 -7.25
C TRP A 230 0.69 -31.22 -7.92
N PRO A 231 1.77 -31.99 -8.04
CA PRO A 231 1.64 -33.36 -8.52
C PRO A 231 0.64 -34.10 -7.61
N GLU A 232 -0.42 -34.66 -8.20
CA GLU A 232 -1.43 -35.48 -7.48
C GLU A 232 -0.76 -36.68 -6.79
N ASP A 233 0.36 -37.12 -7.36
CA ASP A 233 1.23 -38.17 -6.86
C ASP A 233 2.57 -37.55 -6.47
N GLY A 234 2.69 -37.11 -5.20
CA GLY A 234 3.98 -36.68 -4.64
C GLY A 234 5.09 -37.65 -5.07
N GLY A 235 6.15 -37.10 -5.67
CA GLY A 235 7.19 -37.84 -6.39
C GLY A 235 7.54 -39.18 -5.76
N ASN A 236 7.55 -40.22 -6.59
CA ASN A 236 7.71 -41.61 -6.21
C ASN A 236 9.15 -41.91 -5.76
N GLU A 237 9.58 -41.41 -4.58
CA GLU A 237 10.85 -41.78 -3.96
C GLU A 237 10.88 -41.33 -2.48
N GLY A 238 10.19 -42.07 -1.59
CA GLY A 238 10.27 -41.84 -0.14
C GLY A 238 9.16 -42.54 0.64
N GLY A 239 9.51 -43.45 1.54
CA GLY A 239 8.60 -44.31 2.30
C GLY A 239 7.78 -43.61 3.39
N GLY A 240 6.96 -42.62 3.03
CA GLY A 240 5.99 -41.93 3.91
C GLY A 240 4.53 -42.27 3.58
N THR A 241 3.62 -41.98 4.51
CA THR A 241 2.17 -42.12 4.29
C THR A 241 1.70 -41.22 3.13
N LYS A 242 0.54 -41.54 2.51
CA LYS A 242 0.03 -40.77 1.34
C LYS A 242 -0.19 -39.28 1.68
N GLY A 243 -0.53 -38.97 2.93
CA GLY A 243 -0.67 -37.59 3.44
C GLY A 243 0.65 -36.86 3.66
N GLU A 244 1.70 -37.54 4.14
CA GLU A 244 3.04 -36.94 4.32
C GLU A 244 3.72 -36.62 2.98
N ARG A 245 3.55 -37.49 1.97
CA ARG A 245 4.10 -37.26 0.63
C ARG A 245 3.48 -36.04 -0.07
N ALA A 246 2.15 -35.89 0.04
CA ALA A 246 1.47 -34.70 -0.47
C ALA A 246 1.87 -33.43 0.29
N ALA A 247 2.07 -33.53 1.62
CA ALA A 247 2.53 -32.41 2.43
C ALA A 247 3.96 -31.95 2.09
N ASN A 248 4.85 -32.87 1.70
CA ASN A 248 6.21 -32.54 1.27
C ASN A 248 6.23 -31.88 -0.11
N ALA A 249 5.48 -32.42 -1.08
CA ALA A 249 5.32 -31.77 -2.39
C ALA A 249 4.73 -30.35 -2.26
N PHE A 250 3.83 -30.16 -1.29
CA PHE A 250 3.24 -28.86 -1.01
C PHE A 250 4.28 -27.86 -0.47
N ALA A 251 5.09 -28.29 0.51
CA ALA A 251 6.18 -27.48 1.05
C ALA A 251 7.26 -27.16 -0.01
N ASP A 252 7.58 -28.12 -0.88
CA ASP A 252 8.56 -27.95 -1.95
C ASP A 252 8.09 -26.93 -3.00
N ALA A 253 6.82 -26.98 -3.40
CA ALA A 253 6.19 -25.98 -4.26
C ALA A 253 6.30 -24.56 -3.67
N LEU A 254 5.98 -24.41 -2.37
CA LEU A 254 6.08 -23.13 -1.67
C LEU A 254 7.53 -22.64 -1.50
N SER A 255 8.47 -23.54 -1.23
CA SER A 255 9.90 -23.20 -1.18
C SER A 255 10.46 -22.73 -2.53
N SER A 256 9.91 -23.22 -3.64
CA SER A 256 10.25 -22.73 -4.98
C SER A 256 9.77 -21.28 -5.20
N GLY A 257 8.64 -20.92 -4.60
CA GLY A 257 8.06 -19.58 -4.61
C GLY A 257 8.89 -18.55 -3.84
N GLU A 258 9.63 -18.98 -2.80
CA GLU A 258 10.52 -18.09 -2.03
C GLU A 258 11.60 -17.43 -2.90
N LYS A 259 12.03 -18.11 -3.97
CA LYS A 259 13.00 -17.58 -4.95
C LYS A 259 12.46 -16.36 -5.72
N TYR A 260 11.16 -16.13 -5.68
CA TYR A 260 10.48 -15.02 -6.33
C TYR A 260 10.06 -13.91 -5.35
N LEU A 261 10.47 -14.00 -4.07
CA LEU A 261 10.23 -12.96 -3.07
C LEU A 261 11.27 -11.84 -3.15
N LEU A 262 10.77 -10.64 -3.44
CA LEU A 262 11.59 -9.43 -3.46
C LEU A 262 11.77 -8.83 -2.06
N SER A 263 10.80 -9.07 -1.17
CA SER A 263 10.84 -8.71 0.25
C SER A 263 10.08 -9.78 1.04
N ASP A 264 10.61 -10.21 2.19
CA ASP A 264 10.02 -11.31 2.97
C ASP A 264 10.13 -11.11 4.49
N ASP A 265 9.06 -10.58 5.08
CA ASP A 265 8.84 -10.47 6.52
C ASP A 265 7.85 -11.52 7.04
N SER A 266 7.50 -12.53 6.25
CA SER A 266 6.46 -13.52 6.61
C SER A 266 6.79 -14.29 7.89
N GLN A 267 8.06 -14.59 8.14
CA GLN A 267 8.52 -15.23 9.38
C GLN A 267 8.36 -14.30 10.59
N ALA A 268 8.65 -13.00 10.43
CA ALA A 268 8.46 -12.01 11.50
C ALA A 268 6.96 -11.84 11.81
N ALA A 269 6.12 -11.82 10.76
CA ALA A 269 4.67 -11.74 10.92
C ALA A 269 4.08 -12.98 11.62
N ALA A 270 4.55 -14.18 11.28
CA ALA A 270 4.14 -15.41 11.96
C ALA A 270 4.49 -15.41 13.45
N ARG A 271 5.69 -14.93 13.81
CA ARG A 271 6.11 -14.76 15.22
C ARG A 271 5.24 -13.73 15.95
N LEU A 272 4.93 -12.61 15.29
CA LEU A 272 4.02 -11.60 15.83
C LEU A 272 2.63 -12.20 16.10
N LEU A 273 2.08 -13.00 15.19
CA LEU A 273 0.79 -13.65 15.35
C LEU A 273 0.75 -14.65 16.53
N LEU A 274 1.82 -15.40 16.75
CA LEU A 274 1.94 -16.33 17.89
C LEU A 274 2.17 -15.64 19.24
N GLY A 275 2.46 -14.33 19.24
CA GLY A 275 2.76 -13.60 20.46
C GLY A 275 4.18 -13.84 21.00
N ALA A 276 5.10 -14.32 20.17
CA ALA A 276 6.52 -14.34 20.51
C ALA A 276 6.99 -12.88 20.65
N GLU A 277 7.28 -12.47 21.89
CA GLU A 277 7.69 -11.11 22.24
C GLU A 277 8.88 -10.66 21.39
N GLY A 278 8.74 -9.51 20.71
CA GLY A 278 9.92 -8.77 20.28
C GLY A 278 10.69 -8.23 21.50
N PRO A 279 11.98 -7.86 21.37
CA PRO A 279 12.82 -7.41 22.50
C PRO A 279 12.25 -6.25 23.34
N ALA A 280 11.24 -5.54 22.85
CA ALA A 280 10.64 -4.37 23.49
C ALA A 280 9.46 -4.67 24.44
N ASP A 281 8.85 -5.86 24.42
CA ASP A 281 7.55 -6.11 25.08
C ASP A 281 7.65 -6.55 26.57
N LYS A 282 8.86 -6.66 27.12
CA LYS A 282 9.09 -7.07 28.52
C LYS A 282 8.73 -6.02 29.58
N ARG A 283 8.28 -4.82 29.19
CA ARG A 283 8.02 -3.70 30.14
C ARG A 283 6.54 -3.39 30.40
N GLN A 284 5.58 -4.10 29.81
CA GLN A 284 4.15 -3.73 29.94
C GLN A 284 3.20 -4.81 30.49
N THR A 285 3.68 -5.89 31.11
CA THR A 285 2.83 -6.88 31.79
C THR A 285 2.64 -6.60 33.28
N ALA A 286 2.28 -5.36 33.62
CA ALA A 286 1.83 -4.98 34.96
C ALA A 286 0.44 -4.31 34.87
N GLY A 287 -0.54 -5.05 34.36
CA GLY A 287 -1.93 -4.60 34.25
C GLY A 287 -2.74 -5.58 33.41
N GLY A 288 -3.66 -6.33 34.03
CA GLY A 288 -4.39 -7.46 33.44
C GLY A 288 -5.40 -7.14 32.33
N THR A 289 -5.06 -6.30 31.34
CA THR A 289 -5.85 -6.17 30.12
C THR A 289 -5.64 -7.40 29.23
N LYS A 290 -6.70 -8.17 28.97
CA LYS A 290 -6.70 -9.27 27.99
C LYS A 290 -6.16 -8.73 26.65
N LYS A 291 -5.03 -9.25 26.18
CA LYS A 291 -4.47 -8.89 24.86
C LYS A 291 -5.52 -9.21 23.79
N ASN A 292 -5.96 -8.21 23.03
CA ASN A 292 -6.85 -8.41 21.89
C ASN A 292 -6.12 -9.26 20.84
N LYS A 293 -6.72 -10.38 20.44
CA LYS A 293 -6.17 -11.33 19.47
C LYS A 293 -6.92 -11.29 18.14
N ASN A 294 -7.77 -10.30 17.90
CA ASN A 294 -8.50 -10.22 16.63
C ASN A 294 -7.55 -9.83 15.49
N VAL A 295 -7.67 -10.55 14.36
CA VAL A 295 -6.90 -10.29 13.14
C VAL A 295 -7.87 -9.87 12.05
N SER A 296 -7.49 -8.85 11.28
CA SER A 296 -8.27 -8.41 10.13
C SER A 296 -7.58 -8.85 8.84
N VAL A 297 -8.36 -9.30 7.86
CA VAL A 297 -7.85 -9.62 6.51
C VAL A 297 -8.62 -8.78 5.52
N VAL A 298 -7.95 -7.85 4.82
CA VAL A 298 -8.51 -7.11 3.68
C VAL A 298 -8.31 -7.97 2.45
N VAL A 299 -9.42 -8.52 1.96
CA VAL A 299 -9.44 -9.56 0.91
C VAL A 299 -9.30 -8.92 -0.48
N ASP A 300 -8.60 -9.62 -1.37
CA ASP A 300 -8.44 -9.27 -2.79
C ASP A 300 -9.47 -10.03 -3.63
N ASN A 301 -9.10 -11.15 -4.24
CA ASN A 301 -9.93 -11.88 -5.20
C ASN A 301 -10.74 -13.03 -4.59
N ALA A 302 -11.84 -13.36 -5.27
CA ALA A 302 -12.64 -14.58 -5.14
C ALA A 302 -11.91 -15.81 -5.74
N GLY A 303 -12.59 -16.95 -5.77
CA GLY A 303 -12.06 -18.19 -6.35
C GLY A 303 -11.00 -18.85 -5.47
N PHE A 304 -9.94 -19.39 -6.09
CA PHE A 304 -8.92 -20.11 -5.34
C PHE A 304 -8.12 -19.21 -4.38
N GLU A 305 -7.87 -17.94 -4.72
CA GLU A 305 -7.21 -17.01 -3.80
C GLU A 305 -8.03 -16.85 -2.51
N LEU A 306 -9.35 -16.67 -2.62
CA LEU A 306 -10.23 -16.62 -1.46
C LEU A 306 -10.19 -17.92 -0.66
N THR A 307 -10.10 -19.06 -1.32
CA THR A 307 -9.94 -20.37 -0.64
C THR A 307 -8.66 -20.40 0.19
N CYS A 308 -7.54 -19.85 -0.33
CA CYS A 308 -6.29 -19.71 0.40
C CYS A 308 -6.39 -18.73 1.59
N ASP A 309 -7.10 -17.62 1.41
CA ASP A 309 -7.31 -16.62 2.47
C ASP A 309 -8.18 -17.16 3.60
N LEU A 310 -9.22 -17.93 3.29
CA LEU A 310 -10.06 -18.62 4.27
C LEU A 310 -9.29 -19.74 4.99
N ALA A 311 -8.42 -20.47 4.29
CA ALA A 311 -7.54 -21.45 4.94
C ALA A 311 -6.53 -20.79 5.90
N LEU A 312 -6.02 -19.60 5.56
CA LEU A 312 -5.22 -18.80 6.49
C LEU A 312 -6.06 -18.38 7.70
N ALA A 313 -7.27 -17.84 7.50
CA ALA A 313 -8.16 -17.47 8.60
C ALA A 313 -8.47 -18.66 9.53
N ASP A 314 -8.58 -19.87 8.97
CA ASP A 314 -8.84 -21.10 9.72
C ASP A 314 -7.62 -21.48 10.54
N ALA A 315 -6.44 -21.44 9.95
CA ALA A 315 -5.18 -21.69 10.64
C ALA A 315 -4.92 -20.69 11.78
N LEU A 316 -5.32 -19.42 11.63
CA LEU A 316 -5.18 -18.42 12.69
C LEU A 316 -6.04 -18.75 13.92
N ILE A 317 -7.28 -19.19 13.71
CA ILE A 317 -8.17 -19.64 14.80
C ILE A 317 -7.67 -20.95 15.39
N ALA A 318 -7.47 -21.97 14.54
CA ALA A 318 -7.05 -23.30 14.97
C ALA A 318 -5.72 -23.26 15.72
N GLY A 319 -4.75 -22.47 15.24
CA GLY A 319 -3.44 -22.28 15.84
C GLY A 319 -3.42 -21.42 17.11
N GLY A 320 -4.56 -20.89 17.56
CA GLY A 320 -4.66 -20.02 18.73
C GLY A 320 -3.98 -18.65 18.57
N CYS A 321 -3.65 -18.28 17.32
CA CYS A 321 -3.07 -16.99 16.96
C CYS A 321 -4.11 -15.88 17.07
N ALA A 322 -5.36 -16.19 16.73
CA ALA A 322 -6.48 -15.27 16.79
C ALA A 322 -7.65 -15.85 17.60
N SER A 323 -8.37 -14.99 18.32
CA SER A 323 -9.69 -15.32 18.90
C SER A 323 -10.84 -15.07 17.94
N GLY A 324 -10.61 -14.20 16.95
CA GLY A 324 -11.56 -13.86 15.90
C GLY A 324 -10.83 -13.32 14.67
N VAL A 325 -11.38 -13.59 13.49
CA VAL A 325 -10.88 -13.07 12.22
C VAL A 325 -11.99 -12.26 11.54
N THR A 326 -11.69 -11.01 11.22
CA THR A 326 -12.59 -10.16 10.45
C THR A 326 -12.13 -10.10 9.00
N LEU A 327 -12.89 -10.73 8.11
CA LEU A 327 -12.68 -10.75 6.67
C LEU A 327 -13.38 -9.54 6.05
N ARG A 328 -12.60 -8.57 5.58
CA ARG A 328 -13.07 -7.33 4.96
C ARG A 328 -13.17 -7.52 3.46
N VAL A 329 -14.40 -7.48 2.97
CA VAL A 329 -14.77 -7.79 1.59
C VAL A 329 -15.37 -6.56 0.92
N LYS A 330 -15.39 -6.56 -0.41
CA LYS A 330 -15.99 -5.46 -1.18
C LYS A 330 -17.49 -5.41 -0.95
N ALA A 331 -18.05 -4.20 -0.82
CA ALA A 331 -19.49 -4.01 -0.68
C ALA A 331 -20.27 -4.34 -1.97
N HIS A 332 -19.61 -4.18 -3.12
CA HIS A 332 -20.18 -4.47 -4.43
C HIS A 332 -19.07 -4.96 -5.40
N PRO A 333 -19.44 -5.52 -6.56
CA PRO A 333 -18.48 -6.00 -7.54
C PRO A 333 -17.52 -4.89 -7.98
N THR A 334 -16.23 -5.17 -7.93
CA THR A 334 -15.13 -4.26 -8.28
C THR A 334 -13.96 -5.11 -8.79
N PHE A 335 -13.09 -4.60 -9.66
CA PHE A 335 -11.87 -5.30 -10.12
C PHE A 335 -12.09 -6.73 -10.66
N VAL A 336 -13.25 -6.99 -11.29
CA VAL A 336 -13.67 -8.30 -11.83
C VAL A 336 -13.78 -9.38 -10.75
N SER A 337 -12.66 -9.82 -10.21
CA SER A 337 -12.56 -10.94 -9.30
C SER A 337 -12.63 -10.56 -7.83
N ASP A 338 -12.70 -9.29 -7.43
CA ASP A 338 -12.67 -8.97 -6.00
C ASP A 338 -13.84 -9.60 -5.23
N ALA A 339 -13.51 -10.16 -4.07
CA ALA A 339 -14.45 -10.91 -3.25
C ALA A 339 -15.46 -10.00 -2.55
N THR A 340 -16.73 -10.37 -2.65
CA THR A 340 -17.85 -9.85 -1.88
C THR A 340 -18.28 -10.86 -0.80
N VAL A 341 -19.27 -10.50 0.03
CA VAL A 341 -19.88 -11.45 1.00
C VAL A 341 -20.41 -12.69 0.28
N LYS A 342 -21.09 -12.51 -0.86
CA LYS A 342 -21.66 -13.62 -1.62
C LYS A 342 -20.56 -14.60 -2.06
N ASP A 343 -19.43 -14.08 -2.55
CA ASP A 343 -18.32 -14.91 -3.01
C ASP A 343 -17.70 -15.75 -1.88
N ALA A 344 -17.61 -15.18 -0.68
CA ALA A 344 -17.13 -15.90 0.51
C ALA A 344 -18.10 -17.01 0.93
N ILE A 345 -19.40 -16.74 0.96
CA ILE A 345 -20.42 -17.74 1.30
C ILE A 345 -20.45 -18.85 0.25
N ASP A 346 -20.49 -18.51 -1.03
CA ASP A 346 -20.49 -19.48 -2.13
C ASP A 346 -19.24 -20.38 -2.09
N THR A 347 -18.08 -19.82 -1.76
CA THR A 347 -16.83 -20.58 -1.60
C THR A 347 -16.93 -21.55 -0.43
N ILE A 348 -17.38 -21.09 0.74
CA ILE A 348 -17.54 -21.93 1.93
C ILE A 348 -18.54 -23.06 1.69
N ASP A 349 -19.65 -22.76 1.02
CA ASP A 349 -20.68 -23.73 0.70
C ASP A 349 -20.21 -24.75 -0.33
N ALA A 350 -19.43 -24.33 -1.32
CA ALA A 350 -18.79 -25.23 -2.29
C ALA A 350 -17.80 -26.17 -1.61
N MET A 351 -16.97 -25.69 -0.68
CA MET A 351 -16.06 -26.54 0.08
C MET A 351 -16.83 -27.53 0.96
N ALA A 352 -17.83 -27.05 1.72
CA ALA A 352 -18.58 -27.88 2.65
C ALA A 352 -19.45 -28.95 1.95
N SER A 353 -19.84 -28.71 0.69
CA SER A 353 -20.64 -29.62 -0.13
C SER A 353 -19.79 -30.47 -1.09
N SER A 354 -18.46 -30.39 -0.98
CA SER A 354 -17.53 -31.16 -1.81
C SER A 354 -17.73 -32.67 -1.61
N ALA A 355 -17.54 -33.44 -2.68
CA ALA A 355 -17.50 -34.90 -2.60
C ALA A 355 -16.19 -35.42 -1.97
N ASP A 356 -15.14 -34.60 -1.94
CA ASP A 356 -13.89 -34.92 -1.25
C ASP A 356 -14.05 -34.68 0.26
N ALA A 357 -13.81 -35.71 1.06
CA ALA A 357 -14.05 -35.68 2.50
C ALA A 357 -13.15 -34.68 3.25
N ASP A 358 -11.91 -34.47 2.80
CA ASP A 358 -11.00 -33.49 3.41
C ASP A 358 -11.51 -32.07 3.17
N VAL A 359 -11.92 -31.78 1.93
CA VAL A 359 -12.47 -30.48 1.54
C VAL A 359 -13.79 -30.21 2.26
N ALA A 360 -14.68 -31.20 2.34
CA ALA A 360 -15.95 -31.11 3.07
C ALA A 360 -15.74 -30.83 4.57
N ALA A 361 -14.78 -31.52 5.20
CA ALA A 361 -14.45 -31.30 6.61
C ALA A 361 -13.89 -29.89 6.87
N MET A 362 -13.04 -29.39 5.98
CA MET A 362 -12.53 -28.01 6.05
C MET A 362 -13.67 -26.99 5.89
N GLY A 363 -14.52 -27.14 4.89
CA GLY A 363 -15.67 -26.26 4.67
C GLY A 363 -16.69 -26.29 5.81
N ALA A 364 -16.95 -27.45 6.42
CA ALA A 364 -17.81 -27.59 7.59
C ALA A 364 -17.26 -26.80 8.80
N ARG A 365 -15.94 -26.86 9.03
CA ARG A 365 -15.27 -26.06 10.06
C ARG A 365 -15.36 -24.57 9.77
N TRP A 366 -15.27 -24.13 8.52
CA TRP A 366 -15.47 -22.74 8.14
C TRP A 366 -16.89 -22.23 8.41
N ARG A 367 -17.92 -23.04 8.14
CA ARG A 367 -19.31 -22.74 8.54
C ARG A 367 -19.45 -22.61 10.06
N GLN A 368 -18.73 -23.43 10.82
CA GLN A 368 -18.70 -23.31 12.28
C GLN A 368 -18.05 -22.00 12.74
N HIS A 369 -16.96 -21.55 12.10
CA HIS A 369 -16.34 -20.27 12.42
C HIS A 369 -17.29 -19.08 12.19
N LEU A 370 -18.05 -19.09 11.08
CA LEU A 370 -19.07 -18.07 10.81
C LEU A 370 -20.20 -18.11 11.85
N SER A 371 -20.79 -19.27 12.09
CA SER A 371 -21.94 -19.40 13.00
C SER A 371 -21.60 -19.13 14.47
N SER A 372 -20.35 -19.36 14.88
CA SER A 372 -19.86 -19.03 16.22
C SER A 372 -19.43 -17.57 16.40
N GLY A 373 -19.33 -16.80 15.31
CA GLY A 373 -18.77 -15.45 15.31
C GLY A 373 -17.25 -15.40 15.42
N ALA A 374 -16.55 -16.53 15.35
CA ALA A 374 -15.09 -16.57 15.24
C ALA A 374 -14.62 -15.92 13.92
N TRP A 375 -15.42 -16.03 12.86
CA TRP A 375 -15.27 -15.26 11.63
C TRP A 375 -16.39 -14.26 11.47
N VAL A 376 -16.05 -13.06 11.01
CA VAL A 376 -17.03 -12.03 10.64
C VAL A 376 -16.69 -11.52 9.24
N LEU A 377 -17.67 -11.54 8.33
CA LEU A 377 -17.56 -10.92 7.01
C LEU A 377 -18.07 -9.47 7.11
N VAL A 378 -17.23 -8.51 6.74
CA VAL A 378 -17.57 -7.08 6.80
C VAL A 378 -17.47 -6.48 5.39
N PRO A 379 -18.60 -6.28 4.69
CA PRO A 379 -18.62 -5.48 3.47
C PRO A 379 -18.54 -3.99 3.80
N ASP A 380 -17.74 -3.24 3.05
CA ASP A 380 -17.68 -1.77 3.17
C ASP A 380 -17.36 -1.13 1.82
N PHE A 381 -17.98 0.02 1.54
CA PHE A 381 -17.75 0.80 0.32
C PHE A 381 -16.35 1.41 0.29
N ALA A 382 -15.70 1.63 1.43
CA ALA A 382 -14.32 2.08 1.51
C ALA A 382 -13.34 1.11 0.81
N TRP A 383 -13.71 -0.16 0.64
CA TRP A 383 -12.93 -1.14 -0.12
C TRP A 383 -13.14 -1.04 -1.64
N CYS A 384 -14.21 -0.36 -2.06
CA CYS A 384 -14.62 -0.15 -3.46
C CYS A 384 -14.28 1.27 -3.97
N GLN A 385 -13.41 2.00 -3.27
CA GLN A 385 -13.09 3.39 -3.53
C GLN A 385 -11.56 3.60 -3.63
N PRO A 386 -11.09 4.59 -4.42
CA PRO A 386 -9.67 4.77 -4.74
C PRO A 386 -8.84 5.44 -3.64
N GLN A 387 -9.47 5.85 -2.53
CA GLN A 387 -8.78 6.59 -1.47
C GLN A 387 -7.59 5.80 -0.93
N PRO A 388 -6.43 6.47 -0.71
CA PRO A 388 -5.30 5.83 -0.05
C PRO A 388 -5.67 5.43 1.37
N PHE A 389 -4.96 4.45 1.93
CA PHE A 389 -5.35 3.87 3.23
C PHE A 389 -5.23 4.85 4.41
N TRP A 390 -4.40 5.89 4.30
CA TRP A 390 -4.34 6.97 5.30
C TRP A 390 -5.50 7.97 5.23
N SER A 391 -6.37 7.86 4.23
CA SER A 391 -7.58 8.68 4.03
C SER A 391 -8.87 7.85 4.14
N LEU A 392 -8.82 6.67 4.75
CA LEU A 392 -10.02 5.86 5.00
C LEU A 392 -11.00 6.58 5.94
N PRO A 393 -12.31 6.32 5.82
CA PRO A 393 -13.31 6.87 6.74
C PRO A 393 -13.03 6.49 8.21
N GLU A 394 -13.28 7.41 9.15
CA GLU A 394 -12.93 7.23 10.57
C GLU A 394 -13.58 5.99 11.21
N GLY A 395 -14.78 5.60 10.76
CA GLY A 395 -15.42 4.36 11.20
C GLY A 395 -14.56 3.12 10.88
N VAL A 396 -14.09 3.02 9.63
CA VAL A 396 -13.21 1.94 9.17
C VAL A 396 -11.87 1.98 9.90
N VAL A 397 -11.28 3.16 10.05
CA VAL A 397 -10.02 3.36 10.79
C VAL A 397 -10.15 2.88 12.23
N THR A 398 -11.24 3.22 12.91
CA THR A 398 -11.52 2.81 14.29
C THR A 398 -11.60 1.30 14.43
N GLU A 399 -12.25 0.60 13.49
CA GLU A 399 -12.28 -0.85 13.49
C GLU A 399 -10.89 -1.47 13.27
N LEU A 400 -10.12 -0.95 12.31
CA LEU A 400 -8.78 -1.45 12.01
C LEU A 400 -7.84 -1.30 13.20
N ARG A 401 -7.89 -0.17 13.93
CA ARG A 401 -7.10 0.08 15.15
C ARG A 401 -7.27 -1.00 16.22
N SER A 402 -8.42 -1.68 16.25
CA SER A 402 -8.66 -2.76 17.21
C SER A 402 -7.93 -4.06 16.86
N SER A 403 -7.37 -4.18 15.66
CA SER A 403 -6.75 -5.41 15.18
C SER A 403 -5.34 -5.59 15.73
N ARG A 404 -4.99 -6.81 16.15
CA ARG A 404 -3.61 -7.20 16.47
C ARG A 404 -2.70 -7.10 15.25
N LEU A 405 -3.22 -7.47 14.09
CA LEU A 405 -2.57 -7.40 12.79
C LEU A 405 -3.67 -7.23 11.73
N VAL A 406 -3.42 -6.37 10.76
CA VAL A 406 -4.21 -6.28 9.53
C VAL A 406 -3.38 -6.89 8.40
N ILE A 407 -3.88 -7.95 7.79
CA ILE A 407 -3.29 -8.57 6.61
C ILE A 407 -3.98 -7.97 5.39
N VAL A 408 -3.20 -7.35 4.51
CA VAL A 408 -3.68 -6.69 3.29
C VAL A 408 -3.25 -7.51 2.09
N LYS A 409 -4.24 -8.07 1.37
CA LYS A 409 -4.00 -8.92 0.20
C LYS A 409 -3.99 -8.11 -1.09
N GLY A 410 -3.16 -8.52 -2.03
CA GLY A 410 -3.33 -8.16 -3.44
C GLY A 410 -2.67 -6.85 -3.87
N ASP A 411 -2.70 -6.63 -5.19
CA ASP A 411 -2.01 -5.50 -5.83
C ASP A 411 -2.77 -4.19 -5.69
N ALA A 412 -4.10 -4.18 -5.88
CA ALA A 412 -4.93 -2.99 -5.76
C ALA A 412 -4.87 -2.39 -4.34
N ASN A 413 -4.97 -3.23 -3.30
CA ASN A 413 -4.82 -2.76 -1.93
C ASN A 413 -3.39 -2.27 -1.62
N TYR A 414 -2.37 -2.91 -2.20
CA TYR A 414 -0.99 -2.44 -2.06
C TYR A 414 -0.77 -1.07 -2.71
N ARG A 415 -1.36 -0.83 -3.88
CA ARG A 415 -1.34 0.50 -4.52
C ARG A 415 -2.01 1.55 -3.62
N ARG A 416 -3.12 1.21 -2.95
CA ARG A 416 -3.77 2.09 -1.96
C ARG A 416 -2.93 2.35 -0.72
N LEU A 417 -2.14 1.37 -0.27
CA LEU A 417 -1.15 1.56 0.82
C LEU A 417 -0.06 2.58 0.45
N LEU A 418 0.24 2.70 -0.84
CA LEU A 418 1.29 3.59 -1.38
C LEU A 418 0.73 4.89 -1.97
N GLY A 419 -0.59 5.08 -1.96
CA GLY A 419 -1.26 6.20 -2.63
C GLY A 419 -1.11 6.22 -4.15
N ASP A 420 -0.85 5.05 -4.74
CA ASP A 420 -0.55 4.85 -6.17
C ASP A 420 0.56 5.78 -6.68
N ALA A 421 1.57 6.04 -5.84
CA ALA A 421 2.64 7.00 -6.11
C ALA A 421 3.98 6.35 -6.49
N ARG A 422 4.84 7.12 -7.18
CA ARG A 422 6.15 6.68 -7.69
C ARG A 422 7.25 6.72 -6.62
N TRP A 423 7.14 5.84 -5.63
CA TRP A 423 8.17 5.65 -4.60
C TRP A 423 9.47 5.08 -5.19
N ASP A 424 10.62 5.49 -4.64
CA ASP A 424 11.86 4.73 -4.86
C ASP A 424 11.67 3.34 -4.26
N LEU A 425 11.91 2.29 -5.04
CA LEU A 425 11.72 0.90 -4.61
C LEU A 425 12.46 0.56 -3.31
N ALA A 426 13.58 1.23 -3.01
CA ALA A 426 14.35 1.02 -1.79
C ALA A 426 13.82 1.82 -0.58
N THR A 427 12.83 2.70 -0.75
CA THR A 427 12.20 3.44 0.36
C THR A 427 11.64 2.44 1.38
N PRO A 428 11.94 2.54 2.68
CA PRO A 428 11.45 1.58 3.67
C PRO A 428 9.92 1.49 3.70
N PHE A 429 9.37 0.27 3.72
CA PHE A 429 7.92 0.04 3.78
C PHE A 429 7.28 0.67 5.03
N GLU A 430 8.02 0.68 6.15
CA GLU A 430 7.61 1.30 7.41
C GLU A 430 7.44 2.83 7.31
N ASP A 431 8.25 3.51 6.49
CA ASP A 431 8.15 4.96 6.28
C ASP A 431 6.90 5.30 5.46
N VAL A 432 6.64 4.52 4.41
CA VAL A 432 5.48 4.72 3.52
C VAL A 432 4.16 4.43 4.26
N THR A 433 4.14 3.37 5.07
CA THR A 433 2.94 2.91 5.78
C THR A 433 2.86 3.42 7.23
N CYS A 434 3.68 4.41 7.60
CA CYS A 434 3.80 4.86 8.99
C CYS A 434 2.47 5.33 9.60
N CYS A 435 1.56 5.86 8.80
CA CYS A 435 0.26 6.37 9.22
C CYS A 435 -0.85 5.31 9.30
N PHE A 436 -0.54 4.04 8.99
CA PHE A 436 -1.55 2.98 8.98
C PHE A 436 -2.04 2.67 10.42
N PRO A 437 -3.35 2.44 10.66
CA PRO A 437 -3.93 2.49 12.01
C PRO A 437 -3.57 1.34 12.96
N ALA A 438 -2.96 0.26 12.47
CA ALA A 438 -2.66 -0.94 13.25
C ALA A 438 -1.45 -1.67 12.65
N PRO A 439 -0.80 -2.62 13.34
CA PRO A 439 0.22 -3.45 12.71
C PRO A 439 -0.28 -4.03 11.38
N LEU A 440 0.55 -4.00 10.35
CA LEU A 440 0.19 -4.27 8.97
C LEU A 440 1.11 -5.33 8.36
N LEU A 441 0.54 -6.35 7.72
CA LEU A 441 1.25 -7.25 6.82
C LEU A 441 0.65 -7.11 5.41
N ALA A 442 1.43 -6.65 4.44
CA ALA A 442 1.04 -6.68 3.04
C ALA A 442 1.53 -7.97 2.37
N LEU A 443 0.62 -8.71 1.72
CA LEU A 443 0.90 -9.90 0.91
C LEU A 443 0.51 -9.61 -0.53
N ARG A 444 1.50 -9.34 -1.38
CA ARG A 444 1.27 -8.81 -2.74
C ARG A 444 2.09 -9.57 -3.78
N THR A 445 1.45 -10.00 -4.86
CA THR A 445 2.13 -10.31 -6.12
C THR A 445 2.18 -9.05 -6.98
N LEU A 446 3.31 -8.77 -7.64
CA LEU A 446 3.54 -7.52 -8.37
C LEU A 446 2.74 -7.50 -9.68
N LYS A 447 1.70 -6.66 -9.77
CA LYS A 447 0.88 -6.45 -10.98
C LYS A 447 0.80 -4.95 -11.40
N ALA A 448 1.70 -4.13 -10.88
CA ALA A 448 1.79 -2.69 -11.14
C ALA A 448 3.23 -2.18 -10.98
N GLU A 449 3.57 -1.15 -11.75
CA GLU A 449 4.90 -0.52 -11.83
C GLU A 449 5.23 0.40 -10.63
N LEU A 450 4.94 -0.09 -9.42
CA LEU A 450 5.27 0.58 -8.16
C LEU A 450 5.68 -0.40 -7.07
N GLY A 451 6.37 0.11 -6.06
CA GLY A 451 6.81 -0.65 -4.91
C GLY A 451 7.61 0.19 -3.93
N CYS A 452 7.83 -0.36 -2.75
CA CYS A 452 8.78 0.15 -1.75
C CYS A 452 9.34 -1.04 -0.98
N GLY A 453 10.38 -0.85 -0.17
CA GLY A 453 11.01 -1.89 0.66
C GLY A 453 11.63 -3.05 -0.15
N ILE A 454 11.96 -2.82 -1.42
CA ILE A 454 12.59 -3.79 -2.33
C ILE A 454 14.06 -3.39 -2.54
N PRO A 455 15.03 -4.22 -2.10
CA PRO A 455 16.44 -3.96 -2.33
C PRO A 455 16.77 -3.83 -3.81
N ARG A 456 17.59 -2.82 -4.17
CA ARG A 456 17.97 -2.56 -5.58
C ARG A 456 18.56 -3.78 -6.28
N GLU A 457 19.38 -4.56 -5.59
CA GLU A 457 19.95 -5.81 -6.13
C GLU A 457 18.87 -6.81 -6.54
N LYS A 458 17.83 -6.99 -5.72
CA LYS A 458 16.71 -7.89 -6.02
C LYS A 458 15.86 -7.35 -7.18
N ALA A 459 15.63 -6.04 -7.23
CA ALA A 459 14.93 -5.40 -8.35
C ALA A 459 15.70 -5.60 -9.67
N SER A 460 17.03 -5.38 -9.68
CA SER A 460 17.86 -5.61 -10.87
C SER A 460 17.82 -7.07 -11.33
N LYS A 461 17.98 -8.03 -10.41
CA LYS A 461 17.89 -9.46 -10.74
C LYS A 461 16.52 -9.86 -11.27
N ALA A 462 15.44 -9.28 -10.74
CA ALA A 462 14.09 -9.53 -11.22
C ALA A 462 13.90 -8.99 -12.65
N ALA A 463 14.40 -7.78 -12.92
CA ALA A 463 14.37 -7.16 -14.24
C ALA A 463 15.21 -7.93 -15.28
N GLU A 464 16.37 -8.47 -14.89
CA GLU A 464 17.19 -9.34 -15.75
C GLU A 464 16.48 -10.66 -16.06
N LYS A 465 15.84 -11.26 -15.05
CA LYS A 465 15.13 -12.53 -15.20
C LYS A 465 13.86 -12.40 -16.06
N ARG A 466 13.20 -11.24 -16.03
CA ARG A 466 11.97 -10.99 -16.79
C ARG A 466 11.94 -9.54 -17.35
N PRO A 467 12.69 -9.27 -18.42
CA PRO A 467 12.81 -7.92 -18.98
C PRO A 467 11.47 -7.38 -19.48
N GLY A 468 11.14 -6.15 -19.10
CA GLY A 468 9.97 -5.41 -19.59
C GLY A 468 8.71 -5.52 -18.73
N ASP A 469 8.49 -6.63 -18.01
CA ASP A 469 7.20 -6.87 -17.34
C ASP A 469 7.31 -7.60 -15.98
N TRP A 470 8.51 -7.60 -15.37
CA TRP A 470 8.74 -8.20 -14.04
C TRP A 470 7.85 -7.60 -12.92
N MET A 471 7.44 -6.33 -13.02
CA MET A 471 6.56 -5.68 -12.03
C MET A 471 5.06 -5.88 -12.29
N THR A 472 4.67 -6.38 -13.46
CA THR A 472 3.26 -6.35 -13.92
C THR A 472 2.66 -7.73 -14.17
N SER A 473 3.49 -8.78 -14.17
CA SER A 473 3.06 -10.14 -14.46
C SER A 473 2.55 -10.99 -13.31
N GLY A 474 2.70 -10.52 -12.09
CA GLY A 474 2.54 -11.33 -10.88
C GLY A 474 3.72 -12.26 -10.59
N THR A 475 4.76 -12.31 -11.44
CA THR A 475 5.88 -13.28 -11.32
C THR A 475 6.71 -13.11 -10.03
N PHE A 476 6.63 -11.97 -9.38
CA PHE A 476 7.34 -11.70 -8.14
C PHE A 476 6.36 -11.31 -7.04
N GLY A 477 6.78 -11.51 -5.80
CA GLY A 477 5.95 -11.27 -4.63
C GLY A 477 6.69 -10.54 -3.51
N CYS A 478 5.93 -9.93 -2.61
CA CYS A 478 6.41 -9.31 -1.39
C CYS A 478 5.51 -9.71 -0.22
N ALA A 479 6.14 -10.08 0.89
CA ALA A 479 5.52 -10.12 2.20
C ALA A 479 6.21 -9.04 3.05
N GLN A 480 5.50 -7.96 3.39
CA GLN A 480 6.10 -6.80 4.05
C GLN A 480 5.35 -6.45 5.33
N LEU A 481 6.07 -6.40 6.44
CA LEU A 481 5.51 -6.17 7.76
C LEU A 481 5.88 -4.76 8.25
N ASN A 482 4.87 -3.99 8.65
CA ASN A 482 5.04 -2.87 9.54
C ASN A 482 4.44 -3.25 10.90
N ALA A 483 5.28 -3.69 11.84
CA ALA A 483 4.84 -4.23 13.13
C ALA A 483 4.39 -3.15 14.12
N ALA A 484 4.81 -1.90 13.89
CA ALA A 484 4.52 -0.77 14.76
C ALA A 484 4.46 0.50 13.89
N PRO A 485 3.44 0.63 13.02
CA PRO A 485 3.19 1.92 12.40
C PRO A 485 3.07 2.93 13.53
N ALA A 486 3.63 4.12 13.31
CA ALA A 486 3.51 5.21 14.25
C ALA A 486 2.02 5.55 14.31
N GLY A 487 1.28 4.87 15.18
CA GLY A 487 -0.15 5.05 15.35
C GLY A 487 -0.41 6.54 15.37
N GLN A 488 -1.44 7.00 14.66
CA GLN A 488 -1.87 8.40 14.63
C GLN A 488 -2.03 8.92 16.07
N HIS A 489 -0.95 9.28 16.72
CA HIS A 489 -0.95 9.68 18.11
C HIS A 489 -1.17 11.19 18.07
N ALA A 490 -2.45 11.52 18.23
CA ALA A 490 -2.92 12.61 19.08
C ALA A 490 -3.09 14.03 18.50
N VAL A 491 -3.21 14.23 17.18
CA VAL A 491 -3.58 15.58 16.67
C VAL A 491 -4.86 15.58 15.82
N ALA A 492 -5.06 14.59 14.94
CA ALA A 492 -6.21 14.59 14.03
C ALA A 492 -7.56 14.35 14.74
N SER A 493 -7.64 13.47 15.74
CA SER A 493 -8.92 13.20 16.45
C SER A 493 -9.31 14.30 17.45
N LEU A 494 -8.38 15.20 17.78
CA LEU A 494 -8.68 16.40 18.59
C LEU A 494 -9.29 17.52 17.73
N ALA A 495 -9.06 17.53 16.42
CA ALA A 495 -9.60 18.57 15.54
C ALA A 495 -11.11 18.39 15.24
N THR A 496 -11.62 17.16 15.25
CA THR A 496 -13.03 16.85 14.90
C THR A 496 -13.95 16.61 16.10
N SER A 497 -13.41 16.45 17.31
CA SER A 497 -14.19 16.15 18.53
C SER A 497 -14.36 17.34 19.49
N LEU A 498 -13.80 18.50 19.17
CA LEU A 498 -13.97 19.69 20.00
C LEU A 498 -15.26 20.44 19.60
N PRO A 499 -16.18 20.72 20.54
CA PRO A 499 -17.25 21.68 20.33
C PRO A 499 -16.70 22.99 19.76
N PRO A 500 -17.47 23.75 18.95
CA PRO A 500 -17.03 25.04 18.44
C PRO A 500 -16.57 26.03 19.54
N ASP A 501 -16.98 25.77 20.78
CA ASP A 501 -16.81 26.57 21.99
C ASP A 501 -15.82 25.96 23.02
N ALA A 502 -15.17 24.84 22.72
CA ALA A 502 -14.13 24.29 23.60
C ALA A 502 -12.81 25.07 23.46
N SER A 503 -12.55 25.98 24.38
CA SER A 503 -11.31 26.76 24.45
C SER A 503 -10.11 25.87 24.86
N PHE A 504 -9.00 25.99 24.13
CA PHE A 504 -7.70 25.37 24.45
C PHE A 504 -6.97 26.03 25.64
N ALA A 505 -7.55 27.08 26.24
CA ALA A 505 -7.00 27.75 27.39
C ALA A 505 -7.33 26.97 28.68
N GLY A 506 -6.30 26.45 29.34
CA GLY A 506 -6.42 25.73 30.60
C GLY A 506 -7.29 26.49 31.61
N GLY A 507 -8.26 25.79 32.20
CA GLY A 507 -9.11 26.33 33.25
C GLY A 507 -8.25 26.82 34.42
N GLY A 508 -8.11 28.14 34.53
CA GLY A 508 -7.50 28.77 35.69
C GLY A 508 -8.26 28.36 36.94
N ARG A 509 -7.62 27.58 37.82
CA ARG A 509 -8.05 27.44 39.22
C ARG A 509 -8.22 28.85 39.77
N GLN A 510 -9.45 29.28 40.04
CA GLN A 510 -9.70 30.43 40.89
C GLN A 510 -9.22 30.09 42.30
N GLY A 511 -7.97 30.45 42.58
CA GLY A 511 -7.52 30.66 43.95
C GLY A 511 -8.29 31.85 44.53
N LYS A 512 -8.91 31.64 45.70
CA LYS A 512 -9.51 32.72 46.49
C LYS A 512 -8.42 33.72 46.89
N GLY A 513 -8.25 34.78 46.11
CA GLY A 513 -7.48 35.97 46.46
C GLY A 513 -8.40 37.18 46.44
N LYS A 514 -8.68 37.77 47.60
CA LYS A 514 -9.33 39.08 47.70
C LYS A 514 -8.39 40.14 47.12
N GLY A 515 -8.87 40.90 46.14
CA GLY A 515 -8.20 42.08 45.62
C GLY A 515 -9.11 42.79 44.63
N GLU A 516 -9.73 43.89 45.07
CA GLU A 516 -10.45 44.82 44.20
C GLU A 516 -9.45 45.54 43.29
N GLY A 517 -9.72 45.53 41.99
CA GLY A 517 -8.97 46.26 40.98
C GLY A 517 -9.56 45.99 39.60
N GLY A 518 -10.28 46.97 39.05
CA GLY A 518 -10.91 46.88 37.74
C GLY A 518 -9.88 46.62 36.64
N GLY A 519 -10.17 45.64 35.79
CA GLY A 519 -9.42 45.32 34.58
C GLY A 519 -10.40 44.84 33.52
N GLU A 520 -10.31 45.43 32.33
CA GLU A 520 -11.14 45.19 31.16
C GLU A 520 -11.25 43.69 30.82
N GLY A 521 -12.44 43.29 30.36
CA GLY A 521 -12.78 41.91 30.07
C GLY A 521 -11.78 41.24 29.12
N SER A 522 -11.20 40.13 29.55
CA SER A 522 -10.55 39.17 28.68
C SER A 522 -11.57 38.70 27.63
N SER A 523 -11.51 39.26 26.43
CA SER A 523 -12.27 38.73 25.30
C SER A 523 -11.65 37.39 24.94
N LEU A 524 -12.39 36.30 25.09
CA LEU A 524 -11.95 34.99 24.59
C LEU A 524 -11.58 35.10 23.10
N LEU A 525 -10.39 34.62 22.73
CA LEU A 525 -9.93 34.53 21.34
C LEU A 525 -10.81 33.50 20.60
N ILE A 526 -11.74 33.97 19.77
CA ILE A 526 -12.55 33.13 18.89
C ILE A 526 -11.89 33.10 17.50
N LEU A 527 -11.40 31.92 17.09
CA LEU A 527 -10.85 31.70 15.74
C LEU A 527 -11.97 31.38 14.75
N THR A 528 -11.89 31.98 13.56
CA THR A 528 -12.72 31.62 12.39
C THR A 528 -12.43 30.20 11.92
N GLU A 529 -13.32 29.61 11.13
CA GLU A 529 -13.12 28.26 10.57
C GLU A 529 -11.83 28.14 9.75
N ARG A 530 -11.50 29.17 8.97
CA ARG A 530 -10.24 29.25 8.21
C ARG A 530 -9.02 29.29 9.14
N GLU A 531 -9.07 30.11 10.19
CA GLU A 531 -7.98 30.20 11.18
C GLU A 531 -7.83 28.91 11.98
N ARG A 532 -8.91 28.17 12.25
CA ARG A 532 -8.85 26.84 12.88
C ARG A 532 -8.17 25.82 11.97
N LEU A 533 -8.50 25.84 10.68
CA LEU A 533 -7.87 24.98 9.68
C LEU A 533 -6.38 25.30 9.54
N ASP A 534 -6.02 26.57 9.49
CA ASP A 534 -4.63 27.01 9.38
C ASP A 534 -3.83 26.72 10.65
N LEU A 535 -4.41 26.90 11.84
CA LEU A 535 -3.82 26.46 13.09
C LEU A 535 -3.56 24.94 13.09
N ALA A 536 -4.52 24.14 12.63
CA ALA A 536 -4.35 22.68 12.53
C ALA A 536 -3.20 22.31 11.58
N LYS A 537 -3.13 22.92 10.39
CA LYS A 537 -2.02 22.74 9.43
C LYS A 537 -0.66 23.12 10.05
N THR A 538 -0.59 24.26 10.73
CA THR A 538 0.62 24.74 11.40
C THR A 538 1.08 23.78 12.51
N LEU A 539 0.16 23.27 13.33
CA LEU A 539 0.49 22.29 14.38
C LEU A 539 0.99 20.96 13.79
N VAL A 540 0.40 20.50 12.69
CA VAL A 540 0.87 19.30 11.97
C VAL A 540 2.27 19.51 11.40
N ALA A 541 2.54 20.69 10.83
CA ALA A 541 3.86 21.04 10.33
C ALA A 541 4.93 21.05 11.43
N LEU A 542 4.62 21.63 12.60
CA LEU A 542 5.50 21.63 13.77
C LEU A 542 5.79 20.20 14.26
N ALA A 543 4.77 19.33 14.30
CA ALA A 543 4.95 17.94 14.66
C ALA A 543 5.83 17.17 13.66
N ASN A 544 5.66 17.42 12.36
CA ASN A 544 6.47 16.82 11.31
C ASN A 544 7.93 17.29 11.36
N ALA A 545 8.15 18.59 11.57
CA ALA A 545 9.48 19.17 11.76
C ALA A 545 10.18 18.56 12.98
N SER A 546 9.49 18.48 14.11
CA SER A 546 10.01 17.87 15.35
C SER A 546 10.39 16.40 15.15
N ARG A 547 9.57 15.66 14.40
CA ARG A 547 9.83 14.24 14.06
C ARG A 547 11.07 14.10 13.18
N GLU A 548 11.23 14.95 12.18
CA GLU A 548 12.41 14.96 11.31
C GLU A 548 13.67 15.32 12.08
N LEU A 549 13.63 16.39 12.88
CA LEU A 549 14.75 16.80 13.74
C LEU A 549 15.17 15.65 14.67
N ALA A 550 14.22 14.96 15.31
CA ALA A 550 14.52 13.82 16.16
C ALA A 550 15.20 12.65 15.40
N ARG A 551 14.85 12.41 14.13
CA ARG A 551 15.56 11.42 13.29
C ARG A 551 16.97 11.90 12.95
N THR A 552 17.11 13.16 12.59
CA THR A 552 18.40 13.79 12.27
C THR A 552 19.36 13.68 13.45
N LEU A 553 18.90 14.03 14.66
CA LEU A 553 19.67 13.91 15.90
C LEU A 553 20.03 12.45 16.24
N ARG A 554 19.10 11.50 16.12
CA ARG A 554 19.38 10.05 16.36
C ARG A 554 20.43 9.48 15.44
N SER A 555 20.51 9.98 14.20
CA SER A 555 21.50 9.51 13.20
C SER A 555 22.83 10.27 13.23
N ALA A 556 22.93 11.36 14.00
CA ALA A 556 24.11 12.21 14.07
C ALA A 556 25.38 11.49 14.59
N PRO A 557 25.32 10.58 15.60
CA PRO A 557 26.51 9.86 16.08
C PRO A 557 27.09 8.86 15.05
N ALA A 558 26.26 8.32 14.15
CA ALA A 558 26.71 7.44 13.07
C ALA A 558 27.34 8.21 11.88
N ARG A 559 27.24 9.55 11.89
CA ARG A 559 27.83 10.48 10.91
C ARG A 559 29.02 11.23 11.52
N SER A 560 29.84 10.53 12.31
CA SER A 560 31.03 11.05 13.01
C SER A 560 32.13 11.49 12.04
N SER A 561 31.88 12.61 11.36
CA SER A 561 32.85 13.58 10.82
C SER A 561 32.14 14.80 10.21
N VAL A 562 30.80 14.79 10.06
CA VAL A 562 30.05 15.88 9.42
C VAL A 562 29.19 16.73 10.35
N THR A 563 28.83 16.24 11.54
CA THR A 563 27.77 16.92 12.33
C THR A 563 28.11 17.21 13.79
N LEU A 564 29.24 16.70 14.32
CA LEU A 564 29.53 16.72 15.76
C LEU A 564 31.01 17.01 16.11
N GLY A 565 31.74 17.73 15.26
CA GLY A 565 33.13 18.11 15.53
C GLY A 565 33.27 19.56 15.94
N SER A 566 33.43 19.85 17.23
CA SER A 566 34.00 21.12 17.66
C SER A 566 35.52 21.10 17.45
N THR A 567 36.05 22.00 16.62
CA THR A 567 37.45 22.41 16.73
C THR A 567 37.56 23.92 16.57
N ALA A 568 38.10 24.54 17.61
CA ALA A 568 38.86 25.77 17.47
C ALA A 568 39.90 25.58 16.34
N GLY A 569 39.75 26.34 15.25
CA GLY A 569 40.61 26.27 14.07
C GLY A 569 39.93 25.57 12.89
N GLY A 570 39.42 26.36 11.95
CA GLY A 570 38.68 25.88 10.78
C GLY A 570 39.54 25.14 9.75
N THR A 571 38.89 24.23 9.01
CA THR A 571 39.39 23.71 7.74
C THR A 571 38.22 23.40 6.80
N ARG A 572 38.19 24.15 5.70
CA ARG A 572 37.22 24.13 4.60
C ARG A 572 37.45 22.96 3.63
N ASN A 573 36.42 22.51 2.91
CA ASN A 573 36.60 21.68 1.70
C ASN A 573 37.18 22.53 0.52
N ALA A 574 37.65 21.89 -0.56
CA ALA A 574 38.72 22.36 -1.47
C ALA A 574 38.63 23.78 -2.09
N THR A 575 37.48 24.46 -1.98
CA THR A 575 37.16 25.83 -2.45
C THR A 575 36.82 26.80 -1.32
N GLY A 576 36.65 26.34 -0.08
CA GLY A 576 36.52 27.21 1.07
C GLY A 576 35.21 27.15 1.88
N ASP A 577 34.48 26.03 1.97
CA ASP A 577 33.26 25.99 2.79
C ASP A 577 33.40 25.25 4.12
N ASP A 578 32.81 25.85 5.17
CA ASP A 578 32.67 25.32 6.52
C ASP A 578 31.35 24.54 6.71
N GLN A 579 31.39 23.59 7.64
CA GLN A 579 30.33 22.64 7.99
C GLN A 579 29.24 23.30 8.87
N ARG A 580 27.95 23.15 8.54
CA ARG A 580 26.82 23.84 9.22
C ARG A 580 26.56 23.27 10.64
N LYS A 581 26.28 24.15 11.62
CA LYS A 581 25.91 23.81 13.01
C LYS A 581 24.52 23.13 13.08
N LEU A 582 24.30 22.27 14.08
CA LEU A 582 23.02 21.55 14.28
C LEU A 582 21.81 22.48 14.46
N ASP A 583 22.01 23.66 15.05
CA ASP A 583 20.95 24.65 15.23
C ASP A 583 20.44 25.19 13.88
N VAL A 584 21.35 25.44 12.93
CA VAL A 584 21.01 25.85 11.55
C VAL A 584 20.22 24.75 10.83
N VAL A 585 20.59 23.48 11.06
CA VAL A 585 19.87 22.34 10.46
C VAL A 585 18.46 22.23 11.05
N ALA A 586 18.32 22.42 12.37
CA ALA A 586 17.01 22.42 13.01
C ALA A 586 16.13 23.56 12.48
N ASP A 587 16.69 24.76 12.34
CA ASP A 587 15.98 25.90 11.78
C ASP A 587 15.53 25.68 10.33
N ASP A 588 16.39 25.14 9.46
CA ASP A 588 16.06 24.82 8.07
C ASP A 588 14.90 23.79 7.98
N ILE A 589 14.90 22.78 8.86
CA ILE A 589 13.82 21.77 8.94
C ILE A 589 12.50 22.46 9.30
N PHE A 590 12.46 23.26 10.36
CA PHE A 590 11.24 23.93 10.81
C PHE A 590 10.72 24.92 9.77
N ALA A 591 11.58 25.74 9.17
CA ALA A 591 11.20 26.67 8.10
C ALA A 591 10.55 25.94 6.91
N THR A 592 11.13 24.80 6.50
CA THR A 592 10.64 24.01 5.35
C THR A 592 9.23 23.46 5.59
N HIS A 593 9.02 22.77 6.72
CA HIS A 593 7.70 22.19 7.04
C HIS A 593 6.62 23.26 7.19
N LEU A 594 6.96 24.39 7.82
CA LEU A 594 6.03 25.50 7.99
C LEU A 594 5.70 26.18 6.65
N ALA A 595 6.65 26.27 5.72
CA ALA A 595 6.42 26.83 4.39
C ALA A 595 5.44 25.97 3.58
N SER A 596 5.53 24.65 3.69
CA SER A 596 4.73 23.71 2.90
C SER A 596 3.31 23.51 3.44
N CYS A 597 2.99 24.00 4.64
CA CYS A 597 1.70 23.69 5.28
C CYS A 597 0.53 24.57 4.80
N GLY A 598 0.81 25.73 4.18
CA GLY A 598 -0.21 26.66 3.69
C GLY A 598 -1.13 27.24 4.78
N GLY A 599 -0.69 27.21 6.05
CA GLY A 599 -1.37 27.82 7.20
C GLY A 599 -0.52 28.86 7.94
N THR A 600 0.81 28.78 7.79
CA THR A 600 1.77 29.67 8.46
C THR A 600 2.22 30.77 7.52
N ARG A 601 1.97 32.01 7.90
CA ARG A 601 2.43 33.20 7.19
C ARG A 601 3.81 33.65 7.61
N TRP A 602 4.06 33.73 8.92
CA TRP A 602 5.33 34.24 9.45
C TRP A 602 6.03 33.15 10.25
N TYR A 603 7.34 33.03 10.06
CA TYR A 603 8.20 32.18 10.87
C TYR A 603 9.39 32.99 11.38
N SER A 604 9.61 32.97 12.68
CA SER A 604 10.76 33.59 13.34
C SER A 604 11.41 32.56 14.23
N SER A 605 12.74 32.53 14.21
CA SER A 605 13.52 31.65 15.09
C SER A 605 14.72 32.37 15.68
N GLU A 606 15.26 31.84 16.77
CA GLU A 606 16.48 32.40 17.39
C GLU A 606 17.70 32.37 16.46
N GLU A 607 17.68 31.48 15.46
CA GLU A 607 18.74 31.33 14.46
C GLU A 607 18.68 32.37 13.33
N ARG A 608 17.66 33.24 13.32
CA ARG A 608 17.41 34.22 12.24
C ARG A 608 17.32 35.64 12.78
N GLU A 609 17.98 36.58 12.09
CA GLU A 609 17.95 38.02 12.46
C GLU A 609 16.60 38.68 12.18
N ALA A 610 15.82 38.16 11.23
CA ALA A 610 14.52 38.70 10.86
C ALA A 610 13.48 37.59 10.63
N PRO A 611 12.19 37.83 10.93
CA PRO A 611 11.11 36.93 10.56
C PRO A 611 11.03 36.70 9.04
N LEU A 612 10.78 35.45 8.65
CA LEU A 612 10.56 35.03 7.28
C LEU A 612 9.07 35.01 6.96
N GLU A 613 8.67 35.65 5.86
CA GLU A 613 7.33 35.45 5.29
C GLU A 613 7.35 34.15 4.49
N LEU A 614 6.54 33.18 4.90
CA LEU A 614 6.45 31.86 4.30
C LEU A 614 5.31 31.78 3.26
N ASP A 615 4.11 32.17 3.66
CA ASP A 615 2.93 32.18 2.80
C ASP A 615 2.03 33.38 3.13
N ALA A 616 1.93 34.33 2.18
CA ALA A 616 1.09 35.52 2.33
C ALA A 616 -0.40 35.20 2.55
N GLY A 617 -0.85 34.00 2.16
CA GLY A 617 -2.20 33.49 2.38
C GLY A 617 -2.44 32.88 3.76
N GLY A 618 -1.39 32.53 4.51
CA GLY A 618 -1.50 31.95 5.84
C GLY A 618 -2.06 32.93 6.88
N THR A 619 -2.63 32.38 7.96
CA THR A 619 -3.20 33.17 9.07
C THR A 619 -2.44 33.02 10.38
N MET A 620 -1.43 32.15 10.44
CA MET A 620 -0.65 31.89 11.67
C MET A 620 0.76 32.46 11.58
N ALA A 621 1.30 32.92 12.72
CA ALA A 621 2.70 33.23 12.90
C ALA A 621 3.33 32.25 13.91
N VAL A 622 4.54 31.78 13.63
CA VAL A 622 5.28 30.86 14.49
C VAL A 622 6.58 31.52 14.94
N CYS A 623 6.79 31.54 16.26
CA CYS A 623 8.10 31.84 16.86
C CYS A 623 8.67 30.55 17.43
N CYS A 624 9.92 30.20 17.11
CA CYS A 624 10.51 28.90 17.42
C CYS A 624 11.94 29.03 17.94
N ASP A 625 12.27 28.29 19.00
CA ASP A 625 13.61 27.77 19.23
C ASP A 625 13.62 26.33 18.68
N PRO A 626 14.17 26.12 17.46
CA PRO A 626 14.08 24.83 16.78
C PRO A 626 14.83 23.71 17.51
N LEU A 627 15.87 24.04 18.29
CA LEU A 627 16.68 23.06 19.02
C LEU A 627 17.14 23.64 20.37
N ASP A 628 16.23 23.63 21.34
CA ASP A 628 16.53 24.00 22.71
C ASP A 628 17.46 22.95 23.35
N GLY A 629 18.57 23.44 23.90
CA GLY A 629 19.57 22.62 24.56
C GLY A 629 20.54 21.93 23.61
N SER A 630 20.85 22.46 22.43
CA SER A 630 21.85 21.86 21.53
C SER A 630 23.21 21.58 22.17
N ARG A 631 23.62 22.37 23.17
CA ARG A 631 24.82 22.16 24.00
C ARG A 631 24.75 20.90 24.89
N ASN A 632 23.55 20.39 25.13
CA ASN A 632 23.28 19.22 25.95
C ASN A 632 23.41 17.90 25.17
N ILE A 633 23.53 17.97 23.83
CA ILE A 633 23.61 16.82 22.94
C ILE A 633 24.84 15.96 23.25
N ASP A 634 26.01 16.57 23.46
CA ASP A 634 27.27 15.87 23.78
C ASP A 634 27.19 15.13 25.13
N CYS A 635 26.31 15.58 26.02
CA CYS A 635 26.08 14.98 27.33
C CYS A 635 24.92 13.96 27.32
N ASN A 636 24.32 13.69 26.14
CA ASN A 636 23.16 12.80 25.97
C ASN A 636 21.99 13.14 26.92
N ILE A 637 21.81 14.44 27.19
CA ILE A 637 20.69 14.98 27.96
C ILE A 637 19.54 15.27 26.97
N PRO A 638 18.26 15.09 27.38
CA PRO A 638 17.12 15.40 26.52
C PRO A 638 17.18 16.83 25.97
N VAL A 639 16.90 16.95 24.68
CA VAL A 639 16.75 18.22 23.94
C VAL A 639 15.35 18.29 23.35
N GLY A 640 14.90 19.48 22.98
CA GLY A 640 13.55 19.69 22.45
C GLY A 640 13.47 20.88 21.52
N SER A 641 12.24 21.23 21.14
CA SER A 641 11.96 22.47 20.41
C SER A 641 10.92 23.25 21.20
N ILE A 642 11.09 24.56 21.31
CA ILE A 642 10.13 25.44 21.98
C ILE A 642 9.49 26.29 20.89
N PHE A 643 8.16 26.35 20.84
CA PHE A 643 7.48 27.19 19.87
C PHE A 643 6.24 27.86 20.46
N GLY A 644 5.91 29.02 19.90
CA GLY A 644 4.65 29.72 20.08
C GLY A 644 3.95 29.88 18.74
N VAL A 645 2.65 29.62 18.71
CA VAL A 645 1.79 29.87 17.56
C VAL A 645 0.87 31.04 17.89
N TYR A 646 0.89 32.06 17.04
CA TYR A 646 0.14 33.29 17.18
C TYR A 646 -0.79 33.46 15.98
N ARG A 647 -1.94 34.08 16.22
CA ARG A 647 -2.81 34.59 15.16
C ARG A 647 -2.34 35.96 14.73
#